data_AF-A0A433Q926-F1
#
_entry.id   AF-A0A433Q926-F1
#
_cell.length_a   1.000
_cell.length_b   1.000
_cell.length_c   1.000
_cell.angle_alpha   90.00
_cell.angle_beta   90.00
_cell.angle_gamma   90.00
#
_symmetry.space_group_name_H-M   'P 1'
#
loop_
_entity.id
_entity.type
_entity.pdbx_description
1 polymer ?
#
loop_
_entity_poly.entity_id
_entity_poly.type
_entity_poly.pdbx_seq_one_letter_code
_entity_poly.pdbx_strand_id
1 'polypeptide(L)'
;MQLTYPNNYNRQSQCLRESSRISTNGYTPGTMNGYTPATVNGYTPATTNGCANWQSMLKLKVTNLSSVTRAKDLKDHFEAFGKLERVELDREVPGTAYIVYRPVPLNESFLYRPHIRDGHQIFITTMPHSPDRDPDRWGRWGHAGNRSKYTFKAISLELGVMLSPDTFVPEWRTRTSVELSLNFEAKTIHIHFVHNNRRYKMETNFKHIDDKVLVAEEPNIYTLTLPLKYPGRYWWLNPEARFVTDMEWYQKSQWHRVVNIPLNDDVPNRIDAPLTPHLTDKVVRIGRWTVHRLRFQCASTLERERFTQILREVAEYNILAYNHAAREFVPTPLHTIYPANLPLPINPASQLHGEDDFEILYMLESLILNNFINERNLNLPFYRLLTSLPTSCAVHALMSLAAPKRRIYDPFEQLKATVGTITIARSDVPPNFLMVRKVVITPTTLYVAAPVMETSNRVVRHYRRVQDRFLRVQFLDEGMGKVGLTAASESRVNDAVYDRIYDVQRKGIKIGNRVYKFLAFSNSQLREHACWFFAPEPSLSCFNIRKWMGNFSSIKVIAKNAARMGQCFSSTRAISKLEVQDVITIDDIENHGYTFSDGIGKISPRLAEDVAEKLQLKSVPSAFQFRLGGAKGVLAVWNVQGQVQLRPSQKKFESTHRELEIIKTSTLTSAYLNRQVITLLSARGVPDQTFLDMKSQRIRELDQMLKNPQAAIDTLMQNIDGYGTARFMADIVRAGFFVREDPFILNLIRLFRVTMLKDLKKRAKIHIPKGAYLFGVLDETRTLKENEVFVQLSDPANPEKVKCIEGECVVLRVPCFHPGDVRVVQAVKCDRLRHLKDVLVFSANGDRDLPNMCSGGDLDGDEYTQ
;
A
#
# COMPACT_ATOMS: atom_id res chain seq x y z
N MET A 1 53.34 22.28 27.17
CA MET A 1 54.05 23.41 26.54
C MET A 1 53.12 24.60 26.52
N GLN A 2 53.61 25.78 26.91
CA GLN A 2 52.88 27.04 26.87
C GLN A 2 52.81 27.58 25.43
N LEU A 3 51.82 28.43 25.15
CA LEU A 3 52.03 29.81 24.67
C LEU A 3 50.71 30.60 24.75
N THR A 4 50.80 31.93 24.78
CA THR A 4 49.82 32.81 25.43
C THR A 4 49.64 34.16 24.74
N TYR A 5 48.37 34.59 24.55
CA TYR A 5 47.90 35.99 24.44
C TYR A 5 48.45 36.87 23.26
N PRO A 6 47.96 38.11 23.00
CA PRO A 6 46.98 38.95 23.74
C PRO A 6 45.81 39.58 22.93
N ASN A 7 44.94 40.28 23.67
CA ASN A 7 43.91 41.23 23.20
C ASN A 7 44.48 42.46 22.46
N ASN A 8 43.63 43.29 21.80
CA ASN A 8 43.45 44.72 22.19
C ASN A 8 42.41 45.60 21.43
N TYR A 9 41.60 46.32 22.22
CA TYR A 9 41.09 47.72 22.12
C TYR A 9 39.91 48.24 21.24
N ASN A 10 39.22 49.20 21.88
CA ASN A 10 38.05 50.02 21.51
C ASN A 10 38.35 51.29 20.68
N ARG A 11 37.31 51.87 20.05
CA ARG A 11 36.88 53.31 20.02
C ARG A 11 35.46 53.38 19.38
N GLN A 12 34.40 54.01 19.93
CA GLN A 12 34.11 55.46 20.10
C GLN A 12 34.16 56.28 18.78
N SER A 13 33.25 57.22 18.42
CA SER A 13 31.96 57.67 19.01
C SER A 13 31.29 58.82 18.18
N GLN A 14 29.94 58.86 18.10
CA GLN A 14 29.01 60.04 18.06
C GLN A 14 29.02 61.18 16.98
N CYS A 15 27.85 61.86 16.90
CA CYS A 15 27.54 63.24 16.38
C CYS A 15 27.43 63.46 14.85
N LEU A 16 26.54 64.31 14.26
CA LEU A 16 25.39 65.17 14.66
C LEU A 16 24.23 64.99 13.61
N ARG A 17 22.91 65.12 13.87
CA ARG A 17 22.02 66.29 14.11
C ARG A 17 22.18 67.52 13.19
N GLU A 18 21.15 67.85 12.40
CA GLU A 18 20.26 69.01 12.66
C GLU A 18 19.02 69.02 11.74
N SER A 19 18.17 70.08 11.76
CA SER A 19 16.80 70.01 11.19
C SER A 19 16.07 71.34 10.92
N SER A 20 15.53 71.51 9.71
CA SER A 20 14.55 72.55 9.28
C SER A 20 13.69 72.00 8.10
N ARG A 21 12.34 72.04 8.02
CA ARG A 21 11.32 73.12 8.19
C ARG A 21 11.52 74.27 7.16
N ILE A 22 10.55 74.89 6.48
CA ILE A 22 9.12 75.26 6.74
C ILE A 22 8.32 75.42 5.40
N SER A 23 6.97 75.42 5.45
CA SER A 23 5.96 76.06 4.54
C SER A 23 5.55 75.33 3.24
N THR A 24 4.27 75.05 2.87
CA THR A 24 2.91 75.66 2.99
C THR A 24 2.47 76.66 1.89
N ASN A 25 1.18 76.59 1.54
CA ASN A 25 0.41 77.26 0.45
C ASN A 25 0.58 76.65 -0.95
N GLY A 26 -0.46 76.37 -1.77
CA GLY A 26 -1.92 76.42 -1.57
C GLY A 26 -2.66 77.19 -2.68
N TYR A 27 -3.20 76.51 -3.71
CA TYR A 27 -4.13 77.09 -4.71
C TYR A 27 -4.99 76.03 -5.42
N THR A 28 -6.26 76.37 -5.62
CA THR A 28 -7.29 75.81 -6.54
C THR A 28 -8.10 77.01 -7.08
N PRO A 29 -8.93 76.95 -8.14
CA PRO A 29 -9.55 75.78 -8.79
C PRO A 29 -9.52 75.78 -10.35
N GLY A 30 -10.13 74.75 -10.98
CA GLY A 30 -10.43 74.72 -12.43
C GLY A 30 -11.15 73.44 -12.86
N THR A 31 -12.39 73.53 -13.33
CA THR A 31 -13.29 72.40 -13.64
C THR A 31 -13.34 72.04 -15.13
N MET A 32 -13.37 70.75 -15.50
CA MET A 32 -14.52 70.10 -16.17
C MET A 32 -14.29 68.62 -16.57
N ASN A 33 -15.40 67.86 -16.58
CA ASN A 33 -15.71 66.68 -17.41
C ASN A 33 -14.92 65.36 -17.25
N GLY A 34 -15.27 64.61 -16.19
CA GLY A 34 -16.15 63.43 -16.33
C GLY A 34 -15.67 62.21 -17.13
N TYR A 35 -15.28 61.15 -16.41
CA TYR A 35 -15.54 59.74 -16.78
C TYR A 35 -15.58 58.88 -15.50
N THR A 36 -16.66 58.12 -15.29
CA THR A 36 -16.81 57.17 -14.17
C THR A 36 -16.53 55.72 -14.65
N PRO A 37 -15.53 55.03 -14.10
CA PRO A 37 -15.45 53.57 -14.18
C PRO A 37 -16.25 52.91 -13.04
N ALA A 38 -16.84 51.75 -13.34
CA ALA A 38 -17.76 51.06 -12.43
C ALA A 38 -17.11 50.54 -11.13
N THR A 39 -17.90 50.54 -10.06
CA THR A 39 -17.60 49.86 -8.79
C THR A 39 -17.52 48.34 -8.98
N VAL A 40 -16.33 47.76 -8.79
CA VAL A 40 -16.18 46.31 -8.56
C VAL A 40 -16.32 46.05 -7.06
N ASN A 41 -17.46 45.50 -6.67
CA ASN A 41 -17.70 45.07 -5.29
C ASN A 41 -16.89 43.81 -4.95
N GLY A 42 -16.30 43.78 -3.75
CA GLY A 42 -16.11 42.52 -3.02
C GLY A 42 -14.70 41.94 -2.93
N TYR A 43 -13.72 42.69 -2.41
CA TYR A 43 -12.59 42.10 -1.68
C TYR A 43 -12.15 43.00 -0.52
N THR A 44 -12.23 42.49 0.72
CA THR A 44 -11.66 43.12 1.91
C THR A 44 -10.28 42.52 2.20
N PRO A 45 -9.23 43.34 2.47
CA PRO A 45 -7.92 42.83 2.81
C PRO A 45 -7.95 42.01 4.10
N ALA A 46 -7.29 40.85 4.11
CA ALA A 46 -7.16 40.04 5.32
C ALA A 46 -6.26 40.75 6.35
N THR A 47 -6.80 41.02 7.54
CA THR A 47 -6.08 41.68 8.63
C THR A 47 -4.90 40.86 9.15
N THR A 48 -3.90 41.55 9.72
CA THR A 48 -2.59 41.09 10.21
C THR A 48 -2.57 40.01 11.31
N ASN A 49 -3.71 39.41 11.68
CA ASN A 49 -3.86 38.58 12.87
C ASN A 49 -3.77 37.07 12.59
N GLY A 50 -2.53 36.56 12.55
CA GLY A 50 -2.16 35.19 12.96
C GLY A 50 -2.54 34.00 12.05
N CYS A 51 -3.64 34.07 11.31
CA CYS A 51 -4.20 32.95 10.55
C CYS A 51 -4.41 33.31 9.07
N ALA A 52 -3.47 32.94 8.20
CA ALA A 52 -3.62 33.09 6.75
C ALA A 52 -4.63 32.06 6.22
N ASN A 53 -5.68 32.52 5.55
CA ASN A 53 -6.64 31.62 4.90
C ASN A 53 -6.03 31.03 3.61
N TRP A 54 -5.58 29.79 3.67
CA TRP A 54 -4.98 29.07 2.53
C TRP A 54 -5.97 28.78 1.38
N GLN A 55 -7.26 29.09 1.53
CA GLN A 55 -8.26 28.91 0.48
C GLN A 55 -8.19 29.99 -0.61
N SER A 56 -7.66 31.19 -0.32
CA SER A 56 -7.50 32.23 -1.35
C SER A 56 -6.27 31.94 -2.23
N MET A 57 -6.45 32.09 -3.54
CA MET A 57 -5.42 31.84 -4.55
C MET A 57 -5.52 32.90 -5.64
N LEU A 58 -4.40 33.56 -5.94
CA LEU A 58 -4.30 34.51 -7.04
C LEU A 58 -3.65 33.80 -8.24
N LYS A 59 -4.42 33.60 -9.32
CA LYS A 59 -3.89 33.09 -10.59
C LYS A 59 -3.73 34.25 -11.56
N LEU A 60 -2.55 34.38 -12.14
CA LEU A 60 -2.21 35.35 -13.17
C LEU A 60 -1.97 34.62 -14.49
N LYS A 61 -2.36 35.25 -15.59
CA LYS A 61 -1.84 34.97 -16.92
C LYS A 61 -0.77 36.01 -17.23
N VAL A 62 0.39 35.56 -17.70
CA VAL A 62 1.50 36.41 -18.14
C VAL A 62 1.70 36.19 -19.63
N THR A 63 1.83 37.25 -20.42
CA THR A 63 2.02 37.17 -21.87
C THR A 63 3.15 38.08 -22.34
N ASN A 64 3.52 37.95 -23.62
CA ASN A 64 4.67 38.60 -24.25
C ASN A 64 6.03 38.15 -23.67
N LEU A 65 6.13 36.85 -23.38
CA LEU A 65 7.37 36.20 -22.95
C LEU A 65 8.24 35.82 -24.14
N SER A 66 9.56 35.84 -23.94
CA SER A 66 10.51 35.42 -24.97
C SER A 66 10.49 33.90 -25.15
N SER A 67 10.86 33.42 -26.34
CA SER A 67 10.94 31.98 -26.66
C SER A 67 12.02 31.23 -25.85
N VAL A 68 12.93 31.95 -25.21
CA VAL A 68 13.96 31.41 -24.31
C VAL A 68 13.60 31.49 -22.82
N THR A 69 12.51 32.20 -22.45
CA THR A 69 12.10 32.37 -21.05
C THR A 69 11.64 31.04 -20.47
N ARG A 70 12.18 30.65 -19.31
CA ARG A 70 11.84 29.38 -18.62
C ARG A 70 10.91 29.63 -17.43
N ALA A 71 10.28 28.58 -16.92
CA ALA A 71 9.49 28.66 -15.69
C ALA A 71 10.34 29.09 -14.48
N LYS A 72 11.66 28.86 -14.52
CA LYS A 72 12.60 29.39 -13.53
C LYS A 72 12.66 30.91 -13.53
N ASP A 73 12.82 31.51 -14.70
CA ASP A 73 12.93 32.96 -14.87
C ASP A 73 11.71 33.69 -14.34
N LEU A 74 10.54 33.10 -14.57
CA LEU A 74 9.26 33.60 -14.07
C LEU A 74 9.09 33.37 -12.57
N LYS A 75 9.43 32.18 -12.05
CA LYS A 75 9.40 31.89 -10.61
C LYS A 75 10.28 32.89 -9.86
N ASP A 76 11.55 33.03 -10.26
CA ASP A 76 12.52 33.88 -9.54
C ASP A 76 12.12 35.37 -9.60
N HIS A 77 11.49 35.82 -10.69
CA HIS A 77 10.90 37.17 -10.79
C HIS A 77 9.67 37.35 -9.88
N PHE A 78 8.72 36.41 -9.90
CA PHE A 78 7.44 36.57 -9.21
C PHE A 78 7.47 36.21 -7.71
N GLU A 79 8.43 35.40 -7.25
CA GLU A 79 8.58 35.04 -5.83
C GLU A 79 8.87 36.27 -4.93
N ALA A 80 9.44 37.34 -5.51
CA ALA A 80 9.67 38.61 -4.82
C ALA A 80 8.38 39.30 -4.31
N PHE A 81 7.22 39.01 -4.92
CA PHE A 81 5.95 39.64 -4.55
C PHE A 81 5.09 38.78 -3.61
N GLY A 82 5.43 37.49 -3.44
CA GLY A 82 4.66 36.60 -2.58
C GLY A 82 4.97 35.13 -2.78
N LYS A 83 4.32 34.28 -1.97
CA LYS A 83 4.57 32.85 -1.99
C LYS A 83 3.87 32.16 -3.17
N LEU A 84 4.67 31.78 -4.17
CA LEU A 84 4.21 31.01 -5.32
C LEU A 84 3.86 29.56 -4.96
N GLU A 85 2.87 29.01 -5.67
CA GLU A 85 2.46 27.60 -5.63
C GLU A 85 2.78 26.87 -6.94
N ARG A 86 2.61 27.54 -8.10
CA ARG A 86 2.83 27.00 -9.45
C ARG A 86 3.25 28.10 -10.41
N VAL A 87 4.14 27.75 -11.35
CA VAL A 87 4.51 28.53 -12.53
C VAL A 87 4.56 27.57 -13.71
N GLU A 88 3.90 27.90 -14.82
CA GLU A 88 3.73 27.00 -15.96
C GLU A 88 3.68 27.82 -17.25
N LEU A 89 4.55 27.51 -18.20
CA LEU A 89 4.50 28.02 -19.56
C LEU A 89 3.45 27.25 -20.36
N ASP A 90 2.64 27.98 -21.12
CA ASP A 90 1.58 27.42 -21.94
C ASP A 90 2.21 26.69 -23.16
N ARG A 91 1.92 25.40 -23.30
CA ARG A 91 2.47 24.57 -24.38
C ARG A 91 1.72 24.75 -25.71
N GLU A 92 0.49 25.23 -25.66
CA GLU A 92 -0.36 25.47 -26.83
C GLU A 92 -0.24 26.93 -27.31
N VAL A 93 0.11 27.86 -26.40
CA VAL A 93 0.25 29.29 -26.68
C VAL A 93 1.66 29.80 -26.34
N PRO A 94 2.62 29.79 -27.30
CA PRO A 94 3.95 30.33 -27.09
C PRO A 94 3.95 31.77 -26.56
N GLY A 95 4.93 32.10 -25.72
CA GLY A 95 5.03 33.43 -25.09
C GLY A 95 4.00 33.70 -23.98
N THR A 96 3.27 32.67 -23.52
CA THR A 96 2.29 32.75 -22.42
C THR A 96 2.69 31.86 -21.24
N ALA A 97 2.42 32.29 -20.02
CA ALA A 97 2.54 31.50 -18.80
C ALA A 97 1.41 31.77 -17.80
N TYR A 98 1.26 30.88 -16.81
CA TYR A 98 0.36 31.02 -15.68
C TYR A 98 1.15 31.00 -14.37
N ILE A 99 0.91 32.00 -13.52
CA ILE A 99 1.56 32.16 -12.20
C ILE A 99 0.48 32.00 -11.13
N VAL A 100 0.73 31.22 -10.09
CA VAL A 100 -0.22 30.97 -9.01
C VAL A 100 0.42 31.29 -7.67
N TYR A 101 -0.19 32.20 -6.90
CA TYR A 101 0.16 32.45 -5.49
C TYR A 101 -0.83 31.78 -4.55
N ARG A 102 -0.32 31.17 -3.48
CA ARG A 102 -1.13 30.66 -2.37
C ARG A 102 -0.34 30.72 -1.04
N PRO A 103 -0.81 31.50 -0.04
CA PRO A 103 -1.96 32.40 -0.08
C PRO A 103 -1.74 33.58 -1.05
N VAL A 104 -2.80 34.35 -1.30
CA VAL A 104 -2.74 35.62 -2.06
C VAL A 104 -1.69 36.56 -1.44
N PRO A 105 -0.89 37.30 -2.23
CA PRO A 105 0.05 38.30 -1.74
C PRO A 105 -0.60 39.36 -0.85
N LEU A 106 0.07 39.78 0.22
CA LEU A 106 -0.42 40.87 1.08
C LEU A 106 -0.35 42.25 0.39
N ASN A 107 0.40 42.38 -0.69
CA ASN A 107 0.55 43.60 -1.47
C ASN A 107 0.42 43.26 -2.97
N GLU A 108 -0.72 43.64 -3.55
CA GLU A 108 -1.03 43.41 -4.96
C GLU A 108 -0.61 44.57 -5.89
N SER A 109 0.05 45.62 -5.36
CA SER A 109 0.44 46.79 -6.17
C SER A 109 1.41 46.48 -7.32
N PHE A 110 2.05 45.30 -7.31
CA PHE A 110 2.86 44.82 -8.43
C PHE A 110 2.03 44.54 -9.69
N LEU A 111 0.74 44.19 -9.57
CA LEU A 111 -0.14 43.90 -10.71
C LEU A 111 -0.34 45.11 -11.64
N TYR A 112 -0.11 46.31 -11.12
CA TYR A 112 -0.36 47.59 -11.82
C TYR A 112 0.94 48.30 -12.24
N ARG A 113 2.10 47.63 -12.13
CA ARG A 113 3.41 48.18 -12.50
C ARG A 113 3.94 47.52 -13.78
N PRO A 114 4.71 48.22 -14.62
CA PRO A 114 5.43 47.59 -15.73
C PRO A 114 6.41 46.54 -15.20
N HIS A 115 6.44 45.36 -15.82
CA HIS A 115 7.44 44.33 -15.58
C HIS A 115 8.23 44.11 -16.86
N ILE A 116 9.55 43.96 -16.75
CA ILE A 116 10.45 43.72 -17.89
C ILE A 116 11.18 42.39 -17.65
N ARG A 117 11.18 41.50 -18.65
CA ARG A 117 11.94 40.25 -18.64
C ARG A 117 12.55 40.05 -20.03
N ASP A 118 13.81 39.61 -20.08
CA ASP A 118 14.54 39.28 -21.31
C ASP A 118 14.51 40.39 -22.38
N GLY A 119 14.48 41.66 -21.96
CA GLY A 119 14.43 42.84 -22.83
C GLY A 119 13.02 43.28 -23.26
N HIS A 120 11.98 42.51 -22.93
CA HIS A 120 10.59 42.77 -23.31
C HIS A 120 9.74 43.18 -22.10
N GLN A 121 8.79 44.10 -22.29
CA GLN A 121 7.74 44.36 -21.30
C GLN A 121 6.74 43.20 -21.32
N ILE A 122 6.57 42.54 -20.18
CA ILE A 122 5.62 41.43 -20.01
C ILE A 122 4.28 41.97 -19.49
N PHE A 123 3.17 41.40 -19.96
CA PHE A 123 1.84 41.81 -19.53
C PHE A 123 1.26 40.82 -18.54
N ILE A 124 0.57 41.32 -17.51
CA ILE A 124 -0.05 40.52 -16.45
C ILE A 124 -1.56 40.75 -16.50
N THR A 125 -2.33 39.67 -16.41
CA THR A 125 -3.79 39.72 -16.26
C THR A 125 -4.21 38.80 -15.12
N THR A 126 -5.02 39.30 -14.20
CA THR A 126 -5.64 38.47 -13.15
C THR A 126 -6.70 37.56 -13.77
N MET A 127 -6.61 36.26 -13.50
CA MET A 127 -7.57 35.28 -13.99
C MET A 127 -8.68 35.09 -12.95
N PRO A 128 -9.97 35.16 -13.33
CA PRO A 128 -11.06 34.85 -12.40
C PRO A 128 -10.99 33.39 -11.94
N HIS A 129 -11.64 33.09 -10.81
CA HIS A 129 -11.72 31.76 -10.23
C HIS A 129 -12.56 30.81 -11.12
N SER A 130 -11.93 30.26 -12.17
CA SER A 130 -12.51 29.16 -12.94
C SER A 130 -12.48 27.87 -12.11
N PRO A 131 -13.59 27.11 -12.01
CA PRO A 131 -13.60 25.83 -11.29
C PRO A 131 -12.73 24.72 -11.89
N ASP A 132 -12.27 24.90 -13.13
CA ASP A 132 -11.86 23.79 -14.00
C ASP A 132 -10.37 23.76 -14.43
N ARG A 133 -9.92 22.55 -14.77
CA ARG A 133 -8.53 22.16 -15.11
C ARG A 133 -7.48 22.32 -13.98
N ASP A 134 -7.79 21.79 -12.80
CA ASP A 134 -6.77 21.25 -11.90
C ASP A 134 -6.72 19.71 -12.08
N PRO A 135 -5.64 19.11 -12.61
CA PRO A 135 -5.53 17.66 -12.77
C PRO A 135 -5.68 16.88 -11.46
N ASP A 136 -5.39 17.49 -10.31
CA ASP A 136 -5.54 16.88 -8.99
C ASP A 136 -7.02 16.79 -8.52
N ARG A 137 -7.98 17.41 -9.21
CA ARG A 137 -9.40 17.47 -8.78
C ARG A 137 -10.26 16.27 -9.14
N TRP A 138 -9.75 15.26 -9.86
CA TRP A 138 -10.52 14.06 -10.21
C TRP A 138 -10.68 13.10 -9.01
N GLY A 139 -11.50 13.51 -8.03
CA GLY A 139 -11.53 12.78 -6.76
C GLY A 139 -12.63 13.04 -5.72
N ARG A 140 -13.65 13.89 -5.96
CA ARG A 140 -14.97 13.87 -5.27
C ARG A 140 -15.86 15.06 -5.68
N TRP A 141 -17.10 14.76 -6.06
CA TRP A 141 -18.19 15.75 -6.03
C TRP A 141 -18.79 15.76 -4.61
N GLY A 142 -18.94 16.94 -4.01
CA GLY A 142 -19.49 17.10 -2.67
C GLY A 142 -19.50 18.57 -2.23
N HIS A 143 -20.65 19.20 -2.40
CA HIS A 143 -21.12 20.51 -1.87
C HIS A 143 -20.11 21.58 -1.44
N ALA A 144 -20.22 22.74 -2.09
CA ALA A 144 -19.60 23.98 -1.63
C ALA A 144 -20.12 24.37 -0.22
N GLY A 145 -19.22 24.35 0.76
CA GLY A 145 -19.40 24.84 2.11
C GLY A 145 -18.04 25.38 2.60
N ASN A 146 -18.06 26.52 3.28
CA ASN A 146 -16.86 27.30 3.59
C ASN A 146 -15.89 26.56 4.55
N ARG A 147 -14.57 26.78 4.42
CA ARG A 147 -13.48 26.36 5.33
C ARG A 147 -13.18 24.84 5.45
N SER A 148 -12.38 24.30 4.54
CA SER A 148 -11.88 22.90 4.60
C SER A 148 -10.46 22.72 5.17
N LYS A 149 -9.69 23.80 5.37
CA LYS A 149 -8.31 23.75 5.89
C LYS A 149 -7.98 24.92 6.81
N TYR A 150 -7.34 24.62 7.95
CA TYR A 150 -6.85 25.59 8.93
C TYR A 150 -5.36 25.42 9.19
N THR A 151 -4.67 26.48 9.59
CA THR A 151 -3.24 26.46 9.97
C THR A 151 -2.99 27.35 11.19
N PHE A 152 -2.27 26.81 12.17
CA PHE A 152 -1.95 27.45 13.45
C PHE A 152 -0.43 27.49 13.66
N LYS A 153 0.07 28.59 14.24
CA LYS A 153 1.47 28.66 14.71
C LYS A 153 1.56 28.06 16.12
N ALA A 154 2.51 27.15 16.32
CA ALA A 154 2.83 26.58 17.62
C ALA A 154 4.14 27.18 18.17
N ILE A 155 4.25 27.28 19.49
CA ILE A 155 5.46 27.67 20.23
C ILE A 155 6.51 26.57 20.13
N SER A 156 6.08 25.30 20.11
CA SER A 156 6.96 24.14 20.08
C SER A 156 6.31 22.91 19.47
N LEU A 157 7.14 22.05 18.90
CA LEU A 157 6.85 20.65 18.61
C LEU A 157 7.79 19.78 19.44
N GLU A 158 7.23 18.80 20.13
CA GLU A 158 7.97 17.78 20.86
C GLU A 158 7.56 16.40 20.31
N LEU A 159 8.55 15.52 20.14
CA LEU A 159 8.35 14.14 19.72
C LEU A 159 8.75 13.23 20.88
N GLY A 160 7.98 12.16 21.11
CA GLY A 160 8.25 11.29 22.23
C GLY A 160 7.40 10.03 22.27
N VAL A 161 7.25 9.51 23.49
CA VAL A 161 6.48 8.30 23.80
C VAL A 161 5.64 8.51 25.06
N MET A 162 4.50 7.81 25.14
CA MET A 162 3.79 7.64 26.40
C MET A 162 4.50 6.55 27.22
N LEU A 163 4.84 6.85 28.47
CA LEU A 163 5.44 5.90 29.43
C LEU A 163 4.36 5.15 30.24
N SER A 164 3.25 5.84 30.50
CA SER A 164 1.98 5.38 31.06
C SER A 164 0.84 6.12 30.31
N PRO A 165 -0.46 5.81 30.53
CA PRO A 165 -1.55 6.54 29.87
C PRO A 165 -1.55 8.06 30.12
N ASP A 166 -0.97 8.50 31.24
CA ASP A 166 -0.95 9.88 31.74
C ASP A 166 0.43 10.54 31.73
N THR A 167 1.52 9.81 31.48
CA THR A 167 2.90 10.34 31.46
C THR A 167 3.50 10.34 30.05
N PHE A 168 3.89 11.53 29.58
CA PHE A 168 4.60 11.76 28.33
C PHE A 168 6.10 11.99 28.56
N VAL A 169 6.94 11.39 27.71
CA VAL A 169 8.40 11.57 27.71
C VAL A 169 8.80 12.28 26.40
N PRO A 170 9.14 13.59 26.42
CA PRO A 170 9.61 14.33 25.26
C PRO A 170 11.07 13.98 24.95
N GLU A 171 11.27 13.13 23.95
CA GLU A 171 12.57 12.61 23.53
C GLU A 171 13.34 13.61 22.64
N TRP A 172 12.61 14.44 21.90
CA TRP A 172 13.16 15.50 21.05
C TRP A 172 12.23 16.70 21.00
N ARG A 173 12.77 17.90 20.76
CA ARG A 173 12.00 19.14 20.65
C ARG A 173 12.57 20.13 19.64
N THR A 174 11.69 20.92 19.03
CA THR A 174 12.02 22.16 18.33
C THR A 174 11.05 23.28 18.70
N ARG A 175 11.52 24.53 18.64
CA ARG A 175 10.72 25.76 18.80
C ARG A 175 10.71 26.63 17.55
N THR A 176 11.38 26.19 16.48
CA THR A 176 11.64 27.02 15.30
C THR A 176 10.57 26.80 14.24
N SER A 177 9.80 27.84 13.95
CA SER A 177 8.82 27.91 12.85
C SER A 177 7.86 26.72 12.79
N VAL A 178 7.25 26.38 13.92
CA VAL A 178 6.33 25.25 14.05
C VAL A 178 4.91 25.66 13.64
N GLU A 179 4.30 24.91 12.72
CA GLU A 179 2.94 25.17 12.23
C GLU A 179 2.15 23.85 12.15
N LEU A 180 0.95 23.80 12.74
CA LEU A 180 -0.01 22.71 12.59
C LEU A 180 -1.04 23.09 11.52
N SER A 181 -1.23 22.27 10.49
CA SER A 181 -2.35 22.40 9.56
C SER A 181 -3.28 21.20 9.61
N LEU A 182 -4.58 21.47 9.66
CA LEU A 182 -5.65 20.48 9.62
C LEU A 182 -6.42 20.65 8.31
N ASN A 183 -6.63 19.56 7.57
CA ASN A 183 -7.44 19.53 6.37
C ASN A 183 -8.57 18.52 6.56
N PHE A 184 -9.79 19.02 6.73
CA PHE A 184 -10.99 18.24 7.05
C PHE A 184 -11.55 17.47 5.85
N GLU A 185 -11.39 18.01 4.65
CA GLU A 185 -11.84 17.42 3.38
C GLU A 185 -10.96 16.20 2.99
N ALA A 186 -9.63 16.38 3.00
CA ALA A 186 -8.67 15.30 2.81
C ALA A 186 -8.50 14.39 4.04
N LYS A 187 -8.99 14.83 5.20
CA LYS A 187 -8.82 14.19 6.52
C LYS A 187 -7.34 14.01 6.90
N THR A 188 -6.51 15.04 6.67
CA THR A 188 -5.06 15.01 6.92
C THR A 188 -4.60 16.04 7.94
N ILE A 189 -3.51 15.71 8.64
CA ILE A 189 -2.80 16.56 9.59
C ILE A 189 -1.40 16.76 9.04
N HIS A 190 -0.94 18.01 8.96
CA HIS A 190 0.39 18.38 8.53
C HIS A 190 1.07 19.15 9.66
N ILE A 191 2.32 18.82 10.00
CA ILE A 191 3.12 19.62 10.93
C ILE A 191 4.36 20.11 10.19
N HIS A 192 4.48 21.42 10.01
CA HIS A 192 5.71 22.05 9.52
C HIS A 192 6.57 22.47 10.69
N PHE A 193 7.89 22.38 10.53
CA PHE A 193 8.87 22.84 11.51
C PHE A 193 10.22 23.09 10.85
N VAL A 194 11.13 23.76 11.55
CA VAL A 194 12.54 23.91 11.14
C VAL A 194 13.46 23.18 12.12
N HIS A 195 14.48 22.51 11.58
CA HIS A 195 15.57 21.88 12.30
C HIS A 195 16.83 21.92 11.44
N ASN A 196 18.00 22.23 12.03
CA ASN A 196 19.29 22.39 11.34
C ASN A 196 19.18 23.20 10.04
N ASN A 197 18.55 24.37 10.13
CA ASN A 197 18.28 25.30 9.02
C ASN A 197 17.47 24.74 7.83
N ARG A 198 16.95 23.51 7.92
CA ARG A 198 16.09 22.87 6.92
C ARG A 198 14.64 22.91 7.37
N ARG A 199 13.72 23.17 6.43
CA ARG A 199 12.27 23.12 6.69
C ARG A 199 11.75 21.71 6.43
N TYR A 200 11.07 21.15 7.42
CA TYR A 200 10.44 19.83 7.35
C TYR A 200 8.91 19.93 7.32
N LYS A 201 8.29 18.85 6.86
CA LYS A 201 6.85 18.57 6.96
C LYS A 201 6.67 17.13 7.45
N MET A 202 5.86 16.93 8.48
CA MET A 202 5.23 15.65 8.80
C MET A 202 3.80 15.66 8.24
N GLU A 203 3.29 14.53 7.75
CA GLU A 203 1.90 14.36 7.32
C GLU A 203 1.34 13.02 7.79
N THR A 204 0.12 13.04 8.30
CA THR A 204 -0.64 11.84 8.67
C THR A 204 -2.14 12.02 8.38
N ASN A 205 -2.94 10.97 8.54
CA ASN A 205 -4.38 10.97 8.33
C ASN A 205 -5.13 10.88 9.66
N PHE A 206 -6.32 11.49 9.76
CA PHE A 206 -7.17 11.42 10.96
C PHE A 206 -7.40 9.98 11.44
N LYS A 207 -7.51 9.00 10.52
CA LYS A 207 -7.69 7.58 10.84
C LYS A 207 -6.47 6.91 11.52
N HIS A 208 -5.31 7.58 11.55
CA HIS A 208 -4.07 7.08 12.15
C HIS A 208 -3.84 7.58 13.58
N ILE A 209 -4.68 8.49 14.10
CA ILE A 209 -4.68 8.84 15.52
C ILE A 209 -4.93 7.56 16.34
N ASP A 210 -4.15 7.38 17.40
CA ASP A 210 -4.37 6.29 18.36
C ASP A 210 -5.32 6.75 19.46
N ASP A 211 -6.49 6.11 19.51
CA ASP A 211 -7.67 6.55 20.27
C ASP A 211 -8.10 8.01 20.00
N LYS A 212 -7.47 8.98 20.69
CA LYS A 212 -7.86 10.40 20.71
C LYS A 212 -6.65 11.35 20.75
N VAL A 213 -6.84 12.56 20.24
CA VAL A 213 -5.98 13.71 20.54
C VAL A 213 -6.29 14.20 21.95
N LEU A 214 -5.25 14.31 22.78
CA LEU A 214 -5.34 14.74 24.17
C LEU A 214 -5.12 16.25 24.25
N VAL A 215 -5.92 16.95 25.05
CA VAL A 215 -5.89 18.41 25.17
C VAL A 215 -5.62 18.82 26.60
N ALA A 216 -4.68 19.73 26.82
CA ALA A 216 -4.51 20.41 28.11
C ALA A 216 -4.58 21.92 27.91
N GLU A 217 -5.19 22.62 28.86
CA GLU A 217 -5.25 24.08 28.90
C GLU A 217 -4.50 24.58 30.14
N GLU A 218 -3.50 25.43 29.90
CA GLU A 218 -2.81 26.24 30.88
C GLU A 218 -3.14 27.72 30.59
N PRO A 219 -2.95 28.68 31.52
CA PRO A 219 -3.24 30.09 31.27
C PRO A 219 -2.60 30.63 29.97
N ASN A 220 -3.45 30.93 28.98
CA ASN A 220 -3.10 31.37 27.63
C ASN A 220 -2.31 30.36 26.76
N ILE A 221 -2.19 29.10 27.17
CA ILE A 221 -1.49 28.04 26.43
C ILE A 221 -2.37 26.80 26.26
N TYR A 222 -2.63 26.41 25.02
CA TYR A 222 -3.20 25.09 24.71
C TYR A 222 -2.10 24.11 24.34
N THR A 223 -2.20 22.90 24.85
CA THR A 223 -1.32 21.77 24.47
C THR A 223 -2.15 20.69 23.81
N LEU A 224 -1.78 20.33 22.57
CA LEU A 224 -2.36 19.19 21.85
C LEU A 224 -1.33 18.07 21.78
N THR A 225 -1.70 16.88 22.24
CA THR A 225 -0.87 15.67 22.13
C THR A 225 -1.54 14.69 21.18
N LEU A 226 -0.88 14.38 20.07
CA LEU A 226 -1.36 13.53 19.00
C LEU A 226 -0.61 12.19 19.03
N PRO A 227 -1.10 11.16 19.73
CA PRO A 227 -0.59 9.81 19.61
C PRO A 227 -0.98 9.21 18.25
N LEU A 228 -0.04 8.55 17.57
CA LEU A 228 -0.26 7.91 16.27
C LEU A 228 -0.02 6.40 16.32
N LYS A 229 -0.89 5.64 15.66
CA LYS A 229 -0.78 4.18 15.44
C LYS A 229 0.40 3.79 14.55
N TYR A 230 0.76 4.69 13.64
CA TYR A 230 1.87 4.56 12.71
C TYR A 230 2.61 5.90 12.64
N PRO A 231 3.93 5.92 12.35
CA PRO A 231 4.68 7.14 12.07
C PRO A 231 3.97 8.02 11.05
N GLY A 232 4.15 9.34 11.19
CA GLY A 232 3.86 10.25 10.10
C GLY A 232 4.78 10.00 8.92
N ARG A 233 4.34 10.34 7.70
CA ARG A 233 5.26 10.50 6.57
C ARG A 233 6.04 11.79 6.78
N TYR A 234 7.32 11.82 6.38
CA TYR A 234 8.17 13.01 6.51
C TYR A 234 8.76 13.44 5.17
N TRP A 235 8.91 14.75 5.02
CA TRP A 235 9.55 15.42 3.89
C TRP A 235 10.44 16.55 4.39
N TRP A 236 11.44 16.90 3.59
CA TRP A 236 12.17 18.16 3.69
C TRP A 236 11.91 19.01 2.45
N LEU A 237 11.92 20.32 2.62
CA LEU A 237 11.86 21.27 1.52
C LEU A 237 13.26 21.42 0.94
N ASN A 238 13.47 20.88 -0.26
CA ASN A 238 14.73 21.00 -0.99
C ASN A 238 14.72 22.32 -1.79
N PRO A 239 15.52 23.34 -1.41
CA PRO A 239 15.57 24.60 -2.16
C PRO A 239 16.21 24.43 -3.54
N GLU A 240 17.05 23.41 -3.72
CA GLU A 240 17.74 23.07 -4.97
C GLU A 240 16.94 22.10 -5.87
N ALA A 241 15.69 21.78 -5.50
CA ALA A 241 14.83 20.92 -6.28
C ALA A 241 14.70 21.47 -7.72
N ARG A 242 15.23 20.72 -8.68
CA ARG A 242 15.19 21.10 -10.09
C ARG A 242 13.74 21.22 -10.56
N PHE A 243 13.53 22.14 -11.50
CA PHE A 243 12.26 22.40 -12.13
C PHE A 243 11.69 21.11 -12.75
N VAL A 244 10.35 20.98 -12.75
CA VAL A 244 9.68 19.78 -13.27
C VAL A 244 9.98 19.60 -14.75
N THR A 245 10.03 20.72 -15.49
CA THR A 245 10.68 20.88 -16.79
C THR A 245 11.15 22.34 -16.93
N ASP A 246 11.84 22.71 -18.01
CA ASP A 246 12.04 24.14 -18.33
C ASP A 246 10.71 24.92 -18.48
N MET A 247 9.59 24.22 -18.72
CA MET A 247 8.26 24.79 -18.86
C MET A 247 7.47 24.88 -17.54
N GLU A 248 7.86 24.18 -16.47
CA GLU A 248 6.98 23.99 -15.30
C GLU A 248 7.72 23.95 -13.94
N TRP A 249 7.12 24.62 -12.95
CA TRP A 249 7.50 24.64 -11.53
C TRP A 249 6.28 24.49 -10.63
N TYR A 250 6.42 23.71 -9.56
CA TYR A 250 5.40 23.56 -8.53
C TYR A 250 6.06 23.53 -7.15
N GLN A 251 5.53 24.29 -6.19
CA GLN A 251 6.02 24.23 -4.81
C GLN A 251 5.86 22.82 -4.19
N LYS A 252 4.88 22.03 -4.66
CA LYS A 252 4.70 20.64 -4.24
C LYS A 252 5.94 19.77 -4.56
N SER A 253 6.57 19.94 -5.73
CA SER A 253 7.69 19.09 -6.16
C SER A 253 9.00 19.37 -5.40
N GLN A 254 9.09 20.47 -4.67
CA GLN A 254 10.22 20.78 -3.80
C GLN A 254 10.23 19.98 -2.48
N TRP A 255 9.13 19.32 -2.12
CA TRP A 255 9.06 18.47 -0.92
C TRP A 255 9.55 17.07 -1.24
N HIS A 256 10.81 16.77 -0.94
CA HIS A 256 11.37 15.42 -1.08
C HIS A 256 11.10 14.60 0.19
N ARG A 257 10.70 13.34 0.05
CA ARG A 257 10.55 12.38 1.15
C ARG A 257 11.89 12.21 1.88
N VAL A 258 11.83 12.04 3.19
CA VAL A 258 12.98 11.62 4.01
C VAL A 258 12.72 10.29 4.71
N VAL A 259 13.82 9.59 4.99
CA VAL A 259 13.86 8.33 5.76
C VAL A 259 14.38 8.54 7.18
N ASN A 260 15.09 9.64 7.42
CA ASN A 260 15.61 10.07 8.71
C ASN A 260 15.55 11.61 8.78
N ILE A 261 15.74 12.15 9.99
CA ILE A 261 16.10 13.57 10.18
C ILE A 261 17.40 13.58 10.99
N PRO A 262 18.50 14.12 10.46
CA PRO A 262 19.77 14.21 11.19
C PRO A 262 19.62 15.06 12.46
N LEU A 263 20.27 14.66 13.57
CA LEU A 263 20.41 15.55 14.73
C LEU A 263 21.48 16.61 14.52
N ASN A 264 22.56 16.25 13.81
CA ASN A 264 23.66 17.12 13.37
C ASN A 264 23.92 16.85 11.87
N ASP A 265 24.47 17.80 11.11
CA ASP A 265 24.56 17.71 9.64
C ASP A 265 25.38 16.51 9.08
N ASP A 266 26.19 15.82 9.90
CA ASP A 266 27.11 14.73 9.53
C ASP A 266 26.47 13.33 9.35
N VAL A 267 25.15 13.21 9.12
CA VAL A 267 24.51 11.88 8.92
C VAL A 267 24.31 11.56 7.44
N PRO A 268 24.94 10.49 6.90
CA PRO A 268 24.69 10.03 5.54
C PRO A 268 23.23 9.60 5.30
N ASN A 269 22.72 9.88 4.10
CA ASN A 269 21.40 9.40 3.66
C ASN A 269 21.38 7.90 3.30
N ARG A 270 22.55 7.29 3.05
CA ARG A 270 22.72 5.88 2.66
C ARG A 270 23.11 5.04 3.88
N ILE A 271 22.69 3.77 3.90
CA ILE A 271 23.10 2.84 4.97
C ILE A 271 24.24 1.94 4.50
N ASP A 272 25.37 1.98 5.21
CA ASP A 272 26.54 1.18 4.86
C ASP A 272 26.58 -0.21 5.48
N ALA A 273 25.77 -0.45 6.50
CA ALA A 273 25.62 -1.72 7.21
C ALA A 273 24.20 -2.30 6.99
N PRO A 274 23.97 -3.59 7.33
CA PRO A 274 22.63 -4.17 7.35
C PRO A 274 21.69 -3.39 8.28
N LEU A 275 20.41 -3.25 7.90
CA LEU A 275 19.41 -2.54 8.69
C LEU A 275 19.09 -3.30 10.00
N THR A 276 19.10 -2.60 11.13
CA THR A 276 18.80 -3.14 12.48
C THR A 276 17.44 -2.67 13.02
N PRO A 277 16.77 -3.45 13.90
CA PRO A 277 15.58 -3.01 14.67
C PRO A 277 15.75 -1.64 15.34
N HIS A 278 16.89 -1.44 16.00
CA HIS A 278 17.22 -0.21 16.70
C HIS A 278 18.05 0.68 15.78
N LEU A 279 17.56 1.91 15.55
CA LEU A 279 18.23 2.97 14.80
C LEU A 279 19.34 3.62 15.64
N THR A 280 20.26 4.32 14.97
CA THR A 280 21.37 5.02 15.63
C THR A 280 20.91 6.28 16.37
N ASP A 281 21.60 6.63 17.46
CA ASP A 281 21.36 7.85 18.25
C ASP A 281 21.77 9.16 17.54
N LYS A 282 22.06 9.10 16.23
CA LYS A 282 22.47 10.26 15.41
C LYS A 282 21.30 10.94 14.70
N VAL A 283 20.10 10.37 14.77
CA VAL A 283 18.89 10.85 14.06
C VAL A 283 17.72 11.02 15.01
N VAL A 284 16.84 11.98 14.69
CA VAL A 284 15.50 12.04 15.28
C VAL A 284 14.80 10.73 14.93
N ARG A 285 14.39 9.94 15.93
CA ARG A 285 13.79 8.60 15.72
C ARG A 285 12.32 8.71 15.28
N ILE A 286 12.08 9.41 14.19
CA ILE A 286 10.76 9.73 13.61
C ILE A 286 9.88 8.52 13.30
N GLY A 287 10.48 7.33 13.15
CA GLY A 287 9.79 6.05 12.97
C GLY A 287 9.52 5.25 14.26
N ARG A 288 9.87 5.81 15.43
CA ARG A 288 9.66 5.21 16.77
C ARG A 288 8.91 6.17 17.72
N TRP A 289 9.21 7.46 17.65
CA TRP A 289 8.53 8.51 18.42
C TRP A 289 7.23 8.91 17.71
N THR A 290 6.16 8.16 17.96
CA THR A 290 4.85 8.33 17.31
C THR A 290 3.89 9.26 18.06
N VAL A 291 4.35 9.93 19.11
CA VAL A 291 3.55 10.90 19.88
C VAL A 291 4.08 12.31 19.60
N HIS A 292 3.22 13.16 19.04
CA HIS A 292 3.54 14.54 18.67
C HIS A 292 2.83 15.51 19.61
N ARG A 293 3.57 16.24 20.45
CA ARG A 293 3.00 17.27 21.35
C ARG A 293 3.30 18.66 20.81
N LEU A 294 2.27 19.49 20.65
CA LEU A 294 2.38 20.89 20.24
C LEU A 294 1.80 21.81 21.31
N ARG A 295 2.45 22.95 21.53
CA ARG A 295 1.98 24.02 22.44
C ARG A 295 1.65 25.27 21.63
N PHE A 296 0.52 25.90 21.91
CA PHE A 296 -0.01 27.07 21.19
C PHE A 296 -0.18 28.23 22.15
N GLN A 297 0.28 29.42 21.78
CA GLN A 297 0.01 30.65 22.54
C GLN A 297 -1.30 31.24 22.02
N CYS A 298 -2.26 31.48 22.92
CA CYS A 298 -3.51 32.16 22.60
C CYS A 298 -3.70 33.30 23.59
N ALA A 299 -3.05 34.44 23.31
CA ALA A 299 -3.00 35.57 24.23
C ALA A 299 -4.32 36.36 24.27
N SER A 300 -4.95 36.56 23.10
CA SER A 300 -6.22 37.26 22.99
C SER A 300 -7.44 36.34 23.15
N THR A 301 -8.57 36.90 23.58
CA THR A 301 -9.86 36.17 23.67
C THR A 301 -10.29 35.65 22.30
N LEU A 302 -10.11 36.44 21.24
CA LEU A 302 -10.45 36.09 19.86
C LEU A 302 -9.65 34.88 19.34
N GLU A 303 -8.37 34.75 19.71
CA GLU A 303 -7.56 33.57 19.36
C GLU A 303 -8.07 32.32 20.07
N ARG A 304 -8.44 32.43 21.36
CA ARG A 304 -9.00 31.32 22.13
C ARG A 304 -10.34 30.85 21.57
N GLU A 305 -11.26 31.77 21.28
CA GLU A 305 -12.55 31.46 20.65
C GLU A 305 -12.39 30.74 19.31
N ARG A 306 -11.49 31.24 18.44
CA ARG A 306 -11.18 30.62 17.14
C ARG A 306 -10.54 29.25 17.29
N PHE A 307 -9.59 29.08 18.21
CA PHE A 307 -8.94 27.79 18.47
C PHE A 307 -9.96 26.77 18.97
N THR A 308 -10.77 27.15 19.96
CA THR A 308 -11.86 26.33 20.51
C THR A 308 -12.90 25.97 19.44
N GLN A 309 -13.32 26.89 18.57
CA GLN A 309 -14.21 26.58 17.45
C GLN A 309 -13.65 25.43 16.59
N ILE A 310 -12.37 25.50 16.23
CA ILE A 310 -11.78 24.49 15.34
C ILE A 310 -11.56 23.16 16.08
N LEU A 311 -11.32 23.17 17.40
CA LEU A 311 -11.34 21.94 18.20
C LEU A 311 -12.73 21.26 18.23
N ARG A 312 -13.83 22.03 18.15
CA ARG A 312 -15.18 21.47 17.97
C ARG A 312 -15.32 20.77 16.62
N GLU A 313 -14.86 21.41 15.54
CA GLU A 313 -14.82 20.80 14.20
C GLU A 313 -13.95 19.52 14.19
N VAL A 314 -12.84 19.47 14.94
CA VAL A 314 -12.04 18.24 15.16
C VAL A 314 -12.83 17.15 15.92
N ALA A 315 -13.64 17.53 16.90
CA ALA A 315 -14.47 16.60 17.66
C ALA A 315 -15.57 15.93 16.82
N GLU A 316 -16.17 16.64 15.85
CA GLU A 316 -17.16 16.07 14.91
C GLU A 316 -16.61 14.90 14.08
N TYR A 317 -15.30 14.87 13.85
CA TYR A 317 -14.61 13.77 13.15
C TYR A 317 -14.22 12.62 14.11
N ASN A 318 -14.69 12.67 15.37
CA ASN A 318 -14.40 11.75 16.45
C ASN A 318 -12.90 11.65 16.82
N ILE A 319 -12.10 12.68 16.52
CA ILE A 319 -10.64 12.71 16.73
C ILE A 319 -10.26 13.09 18.18
N LEU A 320 -11.13 13.82 18.86
CA LEU A 320 -10.89 14.48 20.15
C LEU A 320 -12.04 14.13 21.12
N ALA A 321 -11.80 14.22 22.43
CA ALA A 321 -12.81 13.97 23.47
C ALA A 321 -13.55 15.26 23.81
N TYR A 322 -14.88 15.29 23.59
CA TYR A 322 -15.67 16.51 23.68
C TYR A 322 -17.03 16.25 24.34
N ASN A 323 -17.36 17.07 25.34
CA ASN A 323 -18.66 17.06 26.00
C ASN A 323 -19.62 17.95 25.22
N HIS A 324 -20.47 17.34 24.38
CA HIS A 324 -21.43 18.06 23.56
C HIS A 324 -22.50 18.82 24.37
N ALA A 325 -22.81 18.39 25.60
CA ALA A 325 -23.77 19.08 26.46
C ALA A 325 -23.17 20.35 27.09
N ALA A 326 -21.95 20.26 27.64
CA ALA A 326 -21.23 21.41 28.18
C ALA A 326 -20.64 22.34 27.09
N ARG A 327 -20.50 21.84 25.85
CA ARG A 327 -19.82 22.50 24.72
C ARG A 327 -18.32 22.77 24.94
N GLU A 328 -17.68 21.87 25.68
CA GLU A 328 -16.29 21.93 26.13
C GLU A 328 -15.54 20.64 25.78
N PHE A 329 -14.24 20.73 25.52
CA PHE A 329 -13.39 19.54 25.41
C PHE A 329 -13.09 18.96 26.79
N VAL A 330 -12.82 17.67 26.89
CA VAL A 330 -12.43 17.04 28.16
C VAL A 330 -10.93 17.28 28.37
N PRO A 331 -10.50 18.02 29.42
CA PRO A 331 -9.07 18.24 29.64
C PRO A 331 -8.39 16.93 30.07
N THR A 332 -7.29 16.60 29.41
CA THR A 332 -6.43 15.45 29.70
C THR A 332 -4.98 15.95 29.85
N PRO A 333 -4.66 16.64 30.96
CA PRO A 333 -3.29 17.05 31.25
C PRO A 333 -2.37 15.83 31.40
N LEU A 334 -1.15 15.94 30.90
CA LEU A 334 -0.15 14.88 30.95
C LEU A 334 1.02 15.26 31.85
N HIS A 335 1.37 14.36 32.75
CA HIS A 335 2.63 14.45 33.48
C HIS A 335 3.80 14.36 32.49
N THR A 336 4.86 15.13 32.70
CA THR A 336 6.00 15.22 31.77
C THR A 336 7.28 14.81 32.49
N ILE A 337 7.90 13.70 32.08
CA ILE A 337 9.21 13.27 32.60
C ILE A 337 10.25 13.41 31.48
N TYR A 338 11.31 14.16 31.74
CA TYR A 338 12.39 14.33 30.76
C TYR A 338 13.31 13.10 30.70
N PRO A 339 13.81 12.71 29.50
CA PRO A 339 14.68 11.54 29.31
C PRO A 339 15.90 11.47 30.24
N ALA A 340 16.47 12.62 30.64
CA ALA A 340 17.63 12.71 31.54
C ALA A 340 17.34 12.19 32.96
N ASN A 341 16.07 12.11 33.36
CA ASN A 341 15.64 11.62 34.68
C ASN A 341 15.19 10.15 34.63
N LEU A 342 15.42 9.45 33.52
CA LEU A 342 15.03 8.06 33.29
C LEU A 342 16.26 7.21 32.96
N PRO A 343 16.27 5.91 33.30
CA PRO A 343 17.31 5.00 32.84
C PRO A 343 17.33 4.93 31.31
N LEU A 344 18.52 4.68 30.75
CA LEU A 344 18.66 4.40 29.32
C LEU A 344 17.96 3.08 28.96
N PRO A 345 17.27 2.99 27.80
CA PRO A 345 16.64 1.75 27.37
C PRO A 345 17.65 0.60 27.21
N ILE A 346 17.29 -0.57 27.72
CA ILE A 346 18.10 -1.78 27.57
C ILE A 346 17.86 -2.38 26.19
N ASN A 347 18.93 -2.51 25.38
CA ASN A 347 18.88 -3.18 24.08
C ASN A 347 18.57 -4.68 24.26
N PRO A 348 17.46 -5.21 23.71
CA PRO A 348 17.10 -6.63 23.82
C PRO A 348 18.22 -7.58 23.38
N ALA A 349 18.95 -7.22 22.31
CA ALA A 349 20.02 -8.05 21.75
C ALA A 349 21.31 -8.07 22.59
N SER A 350 21.42 -7.29 23.68
CA SER A 350 22.49 -7.46 24.66
C SER A 350 22.12 -8.45 25.78
N GLN A 351 20.82 -8.66 26.01
CA GLN A 351 20.30 -9.61 27.01
C GLN A 351 20.02 -10.99 26.41
N LEU A 352 19.62 -11.02 25.13
CA LEU A 352 19.28 -12.21 24.35
C LEU A 352 20.23 -12.29 23.15
N HIS A 353 21.33 -13.04 23.29
CA HIS A 353 22.45 -13.00 22.33
C HIS A 353 22.93 -14.38 21.84
N GLY A 354 22.46 -15.47 22.47
CA GLY A 354 22.67 -16.83 21.98
C GLY A 354 21.85 -17.14 20.74
N GLU A 355 22.23 -18.20 20.01
CA GLU A 355 21.40 -18.72 18.91
C GLU A 355 20.08 -19.31 19.45
N ASP A 356 20.11 -19.92 20.64
CA ASP A 356 18.93 -20.49 21.32
C ASP A 356 17.95 -19.42 21.83
N ASP A 357 18.45 -18.20 22.10
CA ASP A 357 17.64 -17.03 22.46
C ASP A 357 16.89 -16.43 21.25
N PHE A 358 17.25 -16.81 20.01
CA PHE A 358 16.83 -16.09 18.81
C PHE A 358 15.30 -16.03 18.64
N GLU A 359 14.58 -17.11 18.99
CA GLU A 359 13.10 -17.11 18.96
C GLU A 359 12.50 -16.09 19.94
N ILE A 360 13.05 -16.02 21.15
CA ILE A 360 12.62 -15.09 22.21
C ILE A 360 12.90 -13.65 21.77
N LEU A 361 14.11 -13.38 21.27
CA LEU A 361 14.51 -12.08 20.76
C LEU A 361 13.62 -11.65 19.58
N TYR A 362 13.42 -12.53 18.60
CA TYR A 362 12.58 -12.24 17.43
C TYR A 362 11.15 -11.88 17.84
N MET A 363 10.57 -12.63 18.78
CA MET A 363 9.22 -12.36 19.27
C MET A 363 9.17 -11.07 20.10
N LEU A 364 10.15 -10.82 20.98
CA LEU A 364 10.23 -9.59 21.78
C LEU A 364 10.39 -8.34 20.90
N GLU A 365 11.26 -8.39 19.89
CA GLU A 365 11.38 -7.33 18.87
C GLU A 365 10.07 -7.13 18.11
N SER A 366 9.25 -8.17 17.93
CA SER A 366 7.90 -8.01 17.36
C SER A 366 7.01 -7.13 18.24
N LEU A 367 6.98 -7.34 19.57
CA LEU A 367 6.18 -6.52 20.47
C LEU A 367 6.72 -5.08 20.56
N ILE A 368 8.04 -4.93 20.60
CA ILE A 368 8.72 -3.63 20.69
C ILE A 368 8.50 -2.79 19.43
N LEU A 369 8.69 -3.38 18.24
CA LEU A 369 8.61 -2.65 16.97
C LEU A 369 7.17 -2.32 16.55
N ASN A 370 6.18 -3.14 16.92
CA ASN A 370 4.75 -2.81 16.76
C ASN A 370 4.19 -1.90 17.88
N ASN A 371 5.04 -1.39 18.78
CA ASN A 371 4.66 -0.51 19.89
C ASN A 371 3.61 -1.14 20.85
N PHE A 372 3.54 -2.47 20.94
CA PHE A 372 2.79 -3.15 21.99
C PHE A 372 3.51 -3.03 23.33
N ILE A 373 4.84 -3.02 23.31
CA ILE A 373 5.69 -2.66 24.45
C ILE A 373 6.66 -1.56 23.99
N ASN A 374 7.11 -0.70 24.90
CA ASN A 374 8.20 0.24 24.64
C ASN A 374 9.44 -0.14 25.45
N GLU A 375 10.60 0.08 24.85
CA GLU A 375 11.93 -0.12 25.42
C GLU A 375 12.17 0.63 26.76
N ARG A 376 11.47 1.74 27.04
CA ARG A 376 11.49 2.43 28.34
C ARG A 376 10.67 1.74 29.45
N ASN A 377 9.75 0.85 29.09
CA ASN A 377 8.99 0.04 30.06
C ASN A 377 9.68 -1.31 30.35
N LEU A 378 10.85 -1.58 29.77
CA LEU A 378 11.61 -2.83 29.97
C LEU A 378 12.73 -2.63 31.00
N ASN A 379 12.82 -3.55 31.95
CA ASN A 379 13.75 -3.51 33.07
C ASN A 379 14.48 -4.86 33.24
N LEU A 380 15.55 -4.90 34.05
CA LEU A 380 16.30 -6.13 34.30
C LEU A 380 15.45 -7.29 34.88
N PRO A 381 14.51 -7.07 35.82
CA PRO A 381 13.55 -8.11 36.24
C PRO A 381 12.76 -8.74 35.10
N PHE A 382 12.27 -7.97 34.11
CA PHE A 382 11.59 -8.50 32.92
C PHE A 382 12.49 -9.44 32.13
N TYR A 383 13.73 -9.03 31.82
CA TYR A 383 14.66 -9.87 31.08
C TYR A 383 15.01 -11.15 31.85
N ARG A 384 15.27 -11.06 33.17
CA ARG A 384 15.55 -12.22 34.02
C ARG A 384 14.39 -13.20 34.09
N LEU A 385 13.15 -12.71 34.21
CA LEU A 385 11.97 -13.57 34.16
C LEU A 385 11.86 -14.24 32.79
N LEU A 386 11.99 -13.48 31.71
CA LEU A 386 11.85 -14.00 30.35
C LEU A 386 12.91 -15.07 30.01
N THR A 387 14.16 -14.90 30.43
CA THR A 387 15.25 -15.89 30.21
C THR A 387 15.22 -17.06 31.19
N SER A 388 14.50 -16.97 32.32
CA SER A 388 14.30 -18.10 33.23
C SER A 388 13.29 -19.14 32.72
N LEU A 389 12.52 -18.80 31.69
CA LEU A 389 11.49 -19.66 31.11
C LEU A 389 12.07 -20.54 29.98
N PRO A 390 11.57 -21.77 29.78
CA PRO A 390 11.80 -22.52 28.55
C PRO A 390 11.38 -21.71 27.31
N THR A 391 12.14 -21.79 26.22
CA THR A 391 11.93 -20.99 25.00
C THR A 391 10.48 -21.02 24.48
N SER A 392 9.82 -22.19 24.52
CA SER A 392 8.42 -22.34 24.13
C SER A 392 7.46 -21.59 25.06
N CYS A 393 7.68 -21.62 26.38
CA CYS A 393 6.93 -20.85 27.36
C CYS A 393 7.14 -19.34 27.16
N ALA A 394 8.38 -18.90 26.97
CA ALA A 394 8.72 -17.49 26.75
C ALA A 394 8.06 -16.94 25.48
N VAL A 395 8.17 -17.66 24.36
CA VAL A 395 7.52 -17.27 23.08
C VAL A 395 6.00 -17.26 23.23
N HIS A 396 5.39 -18.28 23.86
CA HIS A 396 3.95 -18.31 24.09
C HIS A 396 3.48 -17.15 24.98
N ALA A 397 4.22 -16.81 26.05
CA ALA A 397 3.92 -15.66 26.89
C ALA A 397 3.93 -14.35 26.09
N LEU A 398 4.96 -14.13 25.26
CA LEU A 398 5.05 -12.96 24.38
C LEU A 398 3.92 -12.95 23.32
N MET A 399 3.51 -14.10 22.78
CA MET A 399 2.35 -14.20 21.89
C MET A 399 1.04 -13.81 22.61
N SER A 400 0.85 -14.27 23.84
CA SER A 400 -0.32 -13.91 24.66
C SER A 400 -0.34 -12.43 25.03
N LEU A 401 0.82 -11.81 25.31
CA LEU A 401 0.94 -10.36 25.47
C LEU A 401 0.62 -9.58 24.18
N ALA A 402 1.00 -10.11 23.01
CA ALA A 402 0.72 -9.49 21.71
C ALA A 402 -0.73 -9.65 21.24
N ALA A 403 -1.44 -10.69 21.68
CA ALA A 403 -2.77 -11.06 21.19
C ALA A 403 -3.84 -9.94 21.25
N PRO A 404 -3.91 -9.10 22.31
CA PRO A 404 -4.86 -7.98 22.38
C PRO A 404 -4.54 -6.80 21.44
N LYS A 405 -3.34 -6.76 20.83
CA LYS A 405 -2.89 -5.72 19.88
C LYS A 405 -3.04 -4.27 20.40
N ARG A 406 -2.79 -4.08 21.70
CA ARG A 406 -2.85 -2.77 22.38
C ARG A 406 -1.53 -2.49 23.11
N ARG A 407 -1.29 -1.22 23.46
CA ARG A 407 -0.12 -0.83 24.24
C ARG A 407 -0.18 -1.40 25.66
N ILE A 408 0.95 -1.92 26.10
CA ILE A 408 1.26 -2.39 27.45
C ILE A 408 2.21 -1.38 28.08
N TYR A 409 1.87 -0.92 29.29
CA TYR A 409 2.65 0.06 30.05
C TYR A 409 3.43 -0.57 31.22
N ASP A 410 2.97 -1.72 31.74
CA ASP A 410 3.75 -2.57 32.66
C ASP A 410 3.94 -3.97 32.06
N PRO A 411 5.01 -4.18 31.26
CA PRO A 411 5.33 -5.48 30.68
C PRO A 411 5.73 -6.52 31.71
N PHE A 412 6.25 -6.12 32.88
CA PHE A 412 6.80 -7.05 33.86
C PHE A 412 5.69 -7.76 34.63
N GLU A 413 4.77 -6.99 35.24
CA GLU A 413 3.64 -7.58 35.96
C GLU A 413 2.70 -8.33 35.01
N GLN A 414 2.54 -7.86 33.76
CA GLN A 414 1.73 -8.58 32.78
C GLN A 414 2.41 -9.87 32.27
N LEU A 415 3.74 -9.91 32.09
CA LEU A 415 4.47 -11.15 31.80
C LEU A 415 4.32 -12.15 32.94
N LYS A 416 4.54 -11.71 34.19
CA LYS A 416 4.42 -12.51 35.41
C LYS A 416 3.01 -13.10 35.58
N ALA A 417 1.96 -12.30 35.38
CA ALA A 417 0.58 -12.77 35.39
C ALA A 417 0.30 -13.79 34.26
N THR A 418 0.85 -13.56 33.07
CA THR A 418 0.71 -14.48 31.93
C THR A 418 1.37 -15.83 32.22
N VAL A 419 2.60 -15.83 32.77
CA VAL A 419 3.37 -17.05 33.09
C VAL A 419 2.60 -18.01 33.99
N GLY A 420 1.86 -17.50 34.98
CA GLY A 420 1.03 -18.32 35.88
C GLY A 420 -0.19 -18.99 35.23
N THR A 421 -0.47 -18.71 33.95
CA THR A 421 -1.66 -19.21 33.22
C THR A 421 -1.33 -19.94 31.91
N ILE A 422 -0.04 -20.13 31.59
CA ILE A 422 0.39 -20.73 30.31
C ILE A 422 -0.07 -22.19 30.21
N THR A 423 -0.93 -22.46 29.23
CA THR A 423 -1.26 -23.82 28.78
C THR A 423 -0.72 -24.00 27.36
N ILE A 424 0.39 -24.72 27.20
CA ILE A 424 0.99 -24.97 25.89
C ILE A 424 0.20 -26.08 25.18
N ALA A 425 -0.81 -25.70 24.40
CA ALA A 425 -1.35 -26.57 23.37
C ALA A 425 -0.28 -26.82 22.29
N ARG A 426 -0.09 -28.07 21.87
CA ARG A 426 0.71 -28.38 20.67
C ARG A 426 -0.01 -27.80 19.45
N SER A 427 0.60 -26.80 18.82
CA SER A 427 0.16 -26.27 17.53
C SER A 427 0.80 -27.10 16.42
N ASP A 428 0.13 -28.19 16.03
CA ASP A 428 0.58 -29.03 14.93
C ASP A 428 0.41 -28.30 13.60
N VAL A 429 1.53 -27.83 13.04
CA VAL A 429 1.55 -27.17 11.73
C VAL A 429 1.24 -28.21 10.65
N PRO A 430 0.15 -28.07 9.86
CA PRO A 430 -0.23 -29.10 8.90
C PRO A 430 0.86 -29.32 7.83
N PRO A 431 1.02 -30.53 7.25
CA PRO A 431 2.22 -30.90 6.49
C PRO A 431 2.63 -29.95 5.35
N ASN A 432 1.64 -29.37 4.67
CA ASN A 432 1.78 -28.45 3.53
C ASN A 432 1.97 -26.97 3.92
N PHE A 433 1.93 -26.64 5.21
CA PHE A 433 2.06 -25.29 5.74
C PHE A 433 3.37 -25.15 6.54
N LEU A 434 3.79 -23.91 6.76
CA LEU A 434 4.94 -23.57 7.60
C LEU A 434 4.79 -22.19 8.22
N MET A 435 5.45 -21.97 9.36
CA MET A 435 5.48 -20.67 10.04
C MET A 435 6.53 -19.77 9.38
N VAL A 436 6.07 -18.72 8.70
CA VAL A 436 6.90 -17.73 8.01
C VAL A 436 7.17 -16.55 8.93
N ARG A 437 8.46 -16.27 9.17
CA ARG A 437 8.91 -14.99 9.74
C ARG A 437 8.69 -13.86 8.72
N LYS A 438 8.15 -12.73 9.17
CA LYS A 438 7.89 -11.57 8.31
C LYS A 438 8.44 -10.27 8.91
N VAL A 439 9.01 -9.42 8.06
CA VAL A 439 9.39 -8.04 8.36
C VAL A 439 8.75 -7.10 7.34
N VAL A 440 8.14 -6.03 7.82
CA VAL A 440 7.70 -4.89 7.00
C VAL A 440 8.71 -3.76 7.17
N ILE A 441 9.12 -3.15 6.07
CA ILE A 441 10.03 -2.00 6.07
C ILE A 441 9.28 -0.80 5.52
N THR A 442 9.29 0.28 6.28
CA THR A 442 8.75 1.57 5.87
C THR A 442 9.87 2.59 5.70
N PRO A 443 9.61 3.78 5.13
CA PRO A 443 10.63 4.82 4.97
C PRO A 443 11.40 5.15 6.25
N THR A 444 10.73 5.19 7.40
CA THR A 444 11.32 5.65 8.67
C THR A 444 11.69 4.54 9.65
N THR A 445 11.16 3.33 9.49
CA THR A 445 11.34 2.24 10.47
C THR A 445 11.23 0.84 9.84
N LEU A 446 11.22 -0.20 10.67
CA LEU A 446 10.84 -1.57 10.31
C LEU A 446 9.98 -2.19 11.41
N TYR A 447 9.16 -3.15 11.04
CA TYR A 447 8.28 -3.89 11.93
C TYR A 447 8.55 -5.38 11.77
N VAL A 448 8.95 -6.06 12.84
CA VAL A 448 8.98 -7.52 12.91
C VAL A 448 7.57 -8.01 13.24
N ALA A 449 7.02 -8.92 12.46
CA ALA A 449 5.73 -9.55 12.76
C ALA A 449 5.96 -10.91 13.44
N ALA A 450 5.06 -11.30 14.33
CA ALA A 450 5.00 -12.68 14.82
C ALA A 450 4.90 -13.66 13.63
N PRO A 451 5.51 -14.85 13.70
CA PRO A 451 5.47 -15.81 12.59
C PRO A 451 4.03 -16.15 12.18
N VAL A 452 3.76 -16.20 10.88
CA VAL A 452 2.42 -16.45 10.32
C VAL A 452 2.42 -17.78 9.57
N MET A 453 1.38 -18.60 9.73
CA MET A 453 1.22 -19.82 8.96
C MET A 453 0.89 -19.51 7.50
N GLU A 454 1.76 -19.90 6.57
CA GLU A 454 1.54 -19.77 5.11
C GLU A 454 1.65 -21.14 4.42
N THR A 455 0.97 -21.29 3.26
CA THR A 455 1.16 -22.44 2.38
C THR A 455 2.59 -22.49 1.87
N SER A 456 3.24 -23.63 2.06
CA SER A 456 4.65 -23.84 1.72
C SER A 456 4.95 -23.70 0.23
N ASN A 457 6.23 -23.50 -0.09
CA ASN A 457 6.77 -23.48 -1.44
C ASN A 457 7.98 -24.42 -1.55
N ARG A 458 8.36 -24.76 -2.79
CA ARG A 458 9.44 -25.69 -3.12
C ARG A 458 10.73 -25.44 -2.33
N VAL A 459 11.18 -24.18 -2.30
CA VAL A 459 12.47 -23.80 -1.71
C VAL A 459 12.45 -24.04 -0.20
N VAL A 460 11.44 -23.52 0.49
CA VAL A 460 11.38 -23.64 1.95
C VAL A 460 11.06 -25.07 2.39
N ARG A 461 10.30 -25.85 1.59
CA ARG A 461 10.13 -27.30 1.83
C ARG A 461 11.44 -28.07 1.74
N HIS A 462 12.23 -27.85 0.70
CA HIS A 462 13.51 -28.55 0.56
C HIS A 462 14.47 -28.20 1.69
N TYR A 463 14.51 -26.93 2.10
CA TYR A 463 15.34 -26.44 3.20
C TYR A 463 14.63 -26.44 4.56
N ARG A 464 13.68 -27.36 4.81
CA ARG A 464 12.84 -27.37 6.03
C ARG A 464 13.62 -27.36 7.35
N ARG A 465 14.82 -27.99 7.39
CA ARG A 465 15.73 -27.96 8.56
C ARG A 465 16.12 -26.54 9.00
N VAL A 466 16.15 -25.60 8.06
CA VAL A 466 16.55 -24.19 8.27
C VAL A 466 15.45 -23.22 7.83
N GLN A 467 14.18 -23.67 7.88
CA GLN A 467 13.02 -22.87 7.46
C GLN A 467 12.92 -21.54 8.23
N ASP A 468 13.37 -21.53 9.48
CA ASP A 468 13.37 -20.38 10.37
C ASP A 468 14.40 -19.31 9.94
N ARG A 469 15.46 -19.69 9.22
CA ARG A 469 16.43 -18.77 8.60
C ARG A 469 15.88 -18.05 7.36
N PHE A 470 14.68 -18.39 6.88
CA PHE A 470 13.98 -17.62 5.84
C PHE A 470 13.19 -16.45 6.44
N LEU A 471 13.17 -15.32 5.74
CA LEU A 471 12.44 -14.12 6.13
C LEU A 471 11.68 -13.54 4.94
N ARG A 472 10.38 -13.33 5.10
CA ARG A 472 9.54 -12.59 4.16
C ARG A 472 9.69 -11.10 4.44
N VAL A 473 10.21 -10.34 3.48
CA VAL A 473 10.39 -8.89 3.59
C VAL A 473 9.36 -8.19 2.71
N GLN A 474 8.72 -7.13 3.21
CA GLN A 474 7.73 -6.34 2.45
C GLN A 474 8.00 -4.83 2.63
N PHE A 475 7.98 -4.07 1.53
CA PHE A 475 8.26 -2.64 1.50
C PHE A 475 6.97 -1.82 1.34
N LEU A 476 6.56 -1.10 2.38
CA LEU A 476 5.31 -0.34 2.47
C LEU A 476 5.58 1.13 2.81
N ASP A 477 4.62 2.02 2.58
CA ASP A 477 4.65 3.41 3.09
C ASP A 477 4.08 3.46 4.52
N GLU A 478 4.32 4.56 5.23
CA GLU A 478 3.82 4.75 6.59
C GLU A 478 2.28 4.69 6.62
N GLY A 479 1.72 3.82 7.47
CA GLY A 479 0.31 3.43 7.42
C GLY A 479 0.01 2.16 6.61
N MET A 480 1.02 1.34 6.31
CA MET A 480 0.91 0.00 5.70
C MET A 480 0.29 -0.03 4.29
N GLY A 481 0.31 1.10 3.59
CA GLY A 481 -0.03 1.20 2.17
C GLY A 481 1.15 0.76 1.28
N LYS A 482 0.89 0.48 0.00
CA LYS A 482 2.00 0.34 -0.96
C LYS A 482 2.76 1.65 -1.11
N VAL A 483 4.07 1.58 -1.26
CA VAL A 483 4.89 2.74 -1.67
C VAL A 483 4.38 3.24 -3.01
N GLY A 484 4.04 4.53 -3.10
CA GLY A 484 3.49 5.14 -4.31
C GLY A 484 4.52 5.22 -5.44
N LEU A 485 4.05 5.08 -6.68
CA LEU A 485 4.81 5.45 -7.86
C LEU A 485 4.83 6.98 -7.95
N THR A 486 6.02 7.58 -8.07
CA THR A 486 6.15 8.98 -8.52
C THR A 486 5.76 9.08 -9.99
N ALA A 487 5.03 10.13 -10.37
CA ALA A 487 4.87 10.48 -11.78
C ALA A 487 6.24 10.81 -12.39
N ALA A 488 6.42 10.62 -13.70
CA ALA A 488 7.70 10.89 -14.36
C ALA A 488 8.16 12.35 -14.22
N SER A 489 7.21 13.29 -14.05
CA SER A 489 7.43 14.70 -13.74
C SER A 489 7.97 14.97 -12.32
N GLU A 490 7.81 14.04 -11.38
CA GLU A 490 8.21 14.17 -9.97
C GLU A 490 9.45 13.31 -9.66
N SER A 491 10.29 13.08 -10.67
CA SER A 491 11.33 12.03 -10.76
C SER A 491 12.25 11.81 -9.55
N ARG A 492 12.39 12.76 -8.61
CA ARG A 492 13.31 12.68 -7.46
C ARG A 492 12.69 12.87 -6.08
N VAL A 493 11.36 13.05 -6.00
CA VAL A 493 10.64 13.27 -4.73
C VAL A 493 10.81 12.09 -3.76
N ASN A 494 10.93 10.87 -4.28
CA ASN A 494 11.02 9.63 -3.49
C ASN A 494 12.43 9.01 -3.42
N ASP A 495 13.49 9.68 -3.91
CA ASP A 495 14.83 9.09 -4.03
C ASP A 495 15.33 8.44 -2.74
N ALA A 496 15.21 9.12 -1.60
CA ALA A 496 15.62 8.57 -0.29
C ALA A 496 14.85 7.29 0.10
N VAL A 497 13.60 7.14 -0.34
CA VAL A 497 12.78 5.94 -0.11
C VAL A 497 13.26 4.79 -1.00
N TYR A 498 13.52 5.06 -2.28
CA TYR A 498 14.04 4.06 -3.22
C TYR A 498 15.47 3.62 -2.84
N ASP A 499 16.32 4.56 -2.42
CA ASP A 499 17.66 4.30 -1.89
C ASP A 499 17.61 3.40 -0.66
N ARG A 500 16.71 3.65 0.30
CA ARG A 500 16.51 2.76 1.46
C ARG A 500 16.08 1.36 1.03
N ILE A 501 15.14 1.24 0.08
CA ILE A 501 14.69 -0.06 -0.44
C ILE A 501 15.83 -0.80 -1.14
N TYR A 502 16.66 -0.10 -1.91
CA TYR A 502 17.83 -0.64 -2.60
C TYR A 502 18.92 -1.07 -1.60
N ASP A 503 19.27 -0.20 -0.65
CA ASP A 503 20.32 -0.47 0.34
C ASP A 503 19.94 -1.64 1.25
N VAL A 504 18.68 -1.76 1.68
CA VAL A 504 18.21 -2.95 2.42
C VAL A 504 18.39 -4.23 1.60
N GLN A 505 18.04 -4.23 0.31
CA GLN A 505 18.22 -5.40 -0.55
C GLN A 505 19.71 -5.75 -0.75
N ARG A 506 20.58 -4.74 -0.82
CA ARG A 506 22.01 -4.89 -1.03
C ARG A 506 22.78 -5.30 0.25
N LYS A 507 22.48 -4.66 1.38
CA LYS A 507 23.21 -4.80 2.65
C LYS A 507 22.59 -5.85 3.59
N GLY A 508 21.28 -6.07 3.51
CA GLY A 508 20.54 -7.02 4.34
C GLY A 508 19.87 -6.40 5.57
N ILE A 509 19.31 -7.27 6.41
CA ILE A 509 18.66 -6.92 7.69
C ILE A 509 19.33 -7.75 8.79
N LYS A 510 19.77 -7.13 9.89
CA LYS A 510 20.35 -7.80 11.05
C LYS A 510 19.36 -7.83 12.21
N ILE A 511 18.97 -9.02 12.65
CA ILE A 511 18.19 -9.25 13.87
C ILE A 511 19.06 -10.14 14.77
N GLY A 512 19.33 -9.72 16.00
CA GLY A 512 20.28 -10.42 16.88
C GLY A 512 21.64 -10.67 16.21
N ASN A 513 22.08 -11.93 16.23
CA ASN A 513 23.29 -12.42 15.56
C ASN A 513 23.09 -12.74 14.06
N ARG A 514 21.86 -12.81 13.54
CA ARG A 514 21.56 -13.25 12.16
C ARG A 514 21.48 -12.07 11.18
N VAL A 515 22.19 -12.19 10.05
CA VAL A 515 22.12 -11.22 8.92
C VAL A 515 21.38 -11.85 7.75
N TYR A 516 20.13 -11.46 7.58
CA TYR A 516 19.27 -11.85 6.47
C TYR A 516 19.68 -11.09 5.20
N LYS A 517 19.98 -11.83 4.13
CA LYS A 517 20.39 -11.29 2.81
C LYS A 517 19.33 -11.58 1.76
N PHE A 518 19.15 -10.68 0.79
CA PHE A 518 18.19 -10.87 -0.30
C PHE A 518 18.40 -12.21 -1.02
N LEU A 519 17.31 -12.95 -1.23
CA LEU A 519 17.29 -14.26 -1.89
C LEU A 519 16.62 -14.19 -3.27
N ALA A 520 15.31 -13.91 -3.34
CA ALA A 520 14.56 -13.86 -4.60
C ALA A 520 13.16 -13.27 -4.38
N PHE A 521 12.38 -13.12 -5.45
CA PHE A 521 10.94 -12.86 -5.39
C PHE A 521 10.21 -13.63 -6.50
N SER A 522 8.90 -13.86 -6.32
CA SER A 522 7.99 -14.27 -7.39
C SER A 522 7.10 -13.11 -7.84
N ASN A 523 6.41 -13.26 -8.98
CA ASN A 523 5.58 -12.19 -9.55
C ASN A 523 4.43 -11.75 -8.63
N SER A 524 3.85 -12.64 -7.81
CA SER A 524 2.84 -12.25 -6.81
C SER A 524 3.45 -11.40 -5.70
N GLN A 525 4.62 -11.81 -5.22
CA GLN A 525 5.37 -11.13 -4.16
C GLN A 525 5.80 -9.73 -4.63
N LEU A 526 6.31 -9.59 -5.86
CA LEU A 526 6.65 -8.30 -6.43
C LEU A 526 5.44 -7.35 -6.51
N ARG A 527 4.26 -7.85 -6.91
CA ARG A 527 3.00 -7.08 -6.87
C ARG A 527 2.57 -6.68 -5.46
N GLU A 528 3.00 -7.40 -4.44
CA GLU A 528 2.80 -7.10 -3.01
C GLU A 528 3.92 -6.22 -2.42
N HIS A 529 4.90 -5.82 -3.23
CA HIS A 529 6.14 -5.15 -2.80
C HIS A 529 6.94 -6.01 -1.81
N ALA A 530 6.95 -7.33 -2.00
CA ALA A 530 7.54 -8.31 -1.12
C ALA A 530 8.57 -9.21 -1.83
N CYS A 531 9.48 -9.77 -1.04
CA CYS A 531 10.51 -10.70 -1.48
C CYS A 531 10.99 -11.59 -0.33
N TRP A 532 11.79 -12.60 -0.66
CA TRP A 532 12.44 -13.49 0.29
C TRP A 532 13.87 -13.03 0.58
N PHE A 533 14.21 -13.08 1.86
CA PHE A 533 15.56 -13.00 2.39
C PHE A 533 15.89 -14.31 3.11
N PHE A 534 17.18 -14.60 3.28
CA PHE A 534 17.67 -15.78 4.00
C PHE A 534 18.90 -15.39 4.83
N ALA A 535 18.98 -15.86 6.07
CA ALA A 535 20.14 -15.71 6.94
C ALA A 535 21.12 -16.88 6.71
N PRO A 536 22.30 -16.68 6.09
CA PRO A 536 23.22 -17.78 5.81
C PRO A 536 23.75 -18.48 7.06
N GLU A 537 24.08 -19.77 6.90
CA GLU A 537 24.90 -20.54 7.83
C GLU A 537 26.16 -21.04 7.08
N PRO A 538 27.23 -21.50 7.75
CA PRO A 538 28.50 -21.84 7.10
C PRO A 538 28.39 -22.83 5.92
N SER A 539 27.44 -23.75 5.99
CA SER A 539 27.14 -24.77 4.98
C SER A 539 26.15 -24.34 3.90
N LEU A 540 25.45 -23.21 4.05
CA LEU A 540 24.37 -22.81 3.13
C LEU A 540 24.24 -21.28 2.99
N SER A 541 24.45 -20.80 1.77
CA SER A 541 24.24 -19.39 1.39
C SER A 541 23.11 -19.19 0.38
N CYS A 542 22.66 -17.94 0.20
CA CYS A 542 21.70 -17.58 -0.86
C CYS A 542 22.18 -17.99 -2.26
N PHE A 543 23.49 -18.06 -2.52
CA PHE A 543 24.03 -18.54 -3.79
C PHE A 543 23.79 -20.05 -3.97
N ASN A 544 24.02 -20.86 -2.93
CA ASN A 544 23.78 -22.31 -2.99
C ASN A 544 22.28 -22.60 -3.23
N ILE A 545 21.39 -21.89 -2.54
CA ILE A 545 19.94 -22.02 -2.73
C ILE A 545 19.54 -21.64 -4.17
N ARG A 546 20.03 -20.51 -4.71
CA ARG A 546 19.76 -20.12 -6.11
C ARG A 546 20.32 -21.12 -7.13
N LYS A 547 21.51 -21.70 -6.89
CA LYS A 547 22.11 -22.74 -7.73
C LYS A 547 21.27 -24.02 -7.72
N TRP A 548 20.68 -24.37 -6.58
CA TRP A 548 19.78 -25.52 -6.45
C TRP A 548 18.43 -25.32 -7.16
N MET A 549 17.91 -24.09 -7.23
CA MET A 549 16.62 -23.82 -7.89
C MET A 549 16.59 -24.24 -9.36
N GLY A 550 17.72 -24.15 -10.07
CA GLY A 550 17.86 -24.56 -11.47
C GLY A 550 18.95 -23.80 -12.23
N ASN A 551 19.12 -24.11 -13.51
CA ASN A 551 20.05 -23.41 -14.40
C ASN A 551 19.34 -22.28 -15.15
N PHE A 552 19.68 -21.03 -14.79
CA PHE A 552 19.16 -19.81 -15.42
C PHE A 552 20.16 -19.12 -16.35
N SER A 553 21.34 -19.70 -16.60
CA SER A 553 22.47 -19.06 -17.30
C SER A 553 22.20 -18.70 -18.78
N SER A 554 21.28 -19.42 -19.42
CA SER A 554 20.80 -19.15 -20.78
C SER A 554 19.87 -17.93 -20.85
N ILE A 555 19.22 -17.56 -19.74
CA ILE A 555 18.20 -16.50 -19.71
C ILE A 555 18.85 -15.13 -19.51
N LYS A 556 19.19 -14.45 -20.61
CA LYS A 556 19.86 -13.15 -20.61
C LYS A 556 18.97 -11.97 -20.20
N VAL A 557 17.66 -12.03 -20.47
CA VAL A 557 16.71 -10.99 -20.08
C VAL A 557 16.46 -11.04 -18.57
N ILE A 558 16.95 -10.04 -17.83
CA ILE A 558 16.92 -10.00 -16.36
C ILE A 558 15.51 -10.21 -15.80
N ALA A 559 14.50 -9.55 -16.36
CA ALA A 559 13.11 -9.70 -15.93
C ALA A 559 12.58 -11.14 -16.13
N LYS A 560 12.93 -11.79 -17.25
CA LYS A 560 12.60 -13.19 -17.53
C LYS A 560 13.34 -14.12 -16.56
N ASN A 561 14.62 -13.85 -16.28
CA ASN A 561 15.45 -14.62 -15.35
C ASN A 561 14.87 -14.60 -13.92
N ALA A 562 14.60 -13.40 -13.38
CA ALA A 562 13.97 -13.22 -12.08
C ALA A 562 12.58 -13.88 -12.02
N ALA A 563 11.76 -13.72 -13.05
CA ALA A 563 10.45 -14.38 -13.13
C ALA A 563 10.56 -15.91 -13.12
N ARG A 564 11.55 -16.51 -13.81
CA ARG A 564 11.74 -17.98 -13.81
C ARG A 564 12.24 -18.51 -12.47
N MET A 565 13.21 -17.83 -11.85
CA MET A 565 13.68 -18.14 -10.49
C MET A 565 12.53 -18.03 -9.47
N GLY A 566 11.69 -17.01 -9.61
CA GLY A 566 10.52 -16.77 -8.77
C GLY A 566 9.45 -17.88 -8.80
N GLN A 567 9.40 -18.72 -9.85
CA GLN A 567 8.45 -19.84 -9.91
C GLN A 567 8.71 -20.88 -8.81
N CYS A 568 9.94 -21.00 -8.30
CA CYS A 568 10.27 -21.88 -7.17
C CYS A 568 9.65 -21.41 -5.84
N PHE A 569 9.19 -20.16 -5.76
CA PHE A 569 8.46 -19.60 -4.61
C PHE A 569 6.95 -19.47 -4.86
N SER A 570 6.39 -20.19 -5.83
CA SER A 570 4.95 -20.44 -5.91
C SER A 570 4.52 -21.23 -4.68
N SER A 571 3.42 -20.82 -4.03
CA SER A 571 2.76 -21.65 -3.01
C SER A 571 2.13 -22.85 -3.71
N THR A 572 2.53 -24.05 -3.33
CA THR A 572 2.16 -25.31 -4.00
C THR A 572 2.04 -26.45 -2.98
N ARG A 573 1.28 -27.49 -3.32
CA ARG A 573 1.23 -28.76 -2.56
C ARG A 573 2.10 -29.79 -3.29
N ALA A 574 3.09 -30.36 -2.60
CA ALA A 574 3.91 -31.43 -3.14
C ALA A 574 3.12 -32.76 -3.13
N ILE A 575 3.21 -33.55 -4.20
CA ILE A 575 2.42 -34.80 -4.36
C ILE A 575 3.31 -36.03 -4.37
N SER A 576 4.24 -36.09 -5.33
CA SER A 576 5.08 -37.27 -5.56
C SER A 576 6.37 -36.87 -6.26
N LYS A 577 7.45 -37.58 -5.95
CA LYS A 577 8.70 -37.56 -6.70
C LYS A 577 8.58 -38.59 -7.83
N LEU A 578 8.66 -38.13 -9.07
CA LEU A 578 8.52 -38.96 -10.27
C LEU A 578 9.88 -39.51 -10.69
N GLU A 579 9.92 -40.73 -11.25
CA GLU A 579 11.13 -41.25 -11.88
C GLU A 579 11.36 -40.65 -13.27
N VAL A 580 12.60 -40.75 -13.77
CA VAL A 580 12.98 -40.13 -15.07
C VAL A 580 12.12 -40.70 -16.21
N GLN A 581 11.86 -42.01 -16.18
CA GLN A 581 10.98 -42.72 -17.11
C GLN A 581 9.49 -42.34 -16.99
N ASP A 582 9.06 -41.74 -15.89
CA ASP A 582 7.67 -41.31 -15.71
C ASP A 582 7.38 -39.97 -16.41
N VAL A 583 8.41 -39.22 -16.78
CA VAL A 583 8.31 -37.87 -17.37
C VAL A 583 8.77 -37.89 -18.82
N ILE A 584 7.83 -38.15 -19.73
CA ILE A 584 8.08 -38.20 -21.17
C ILE A 584 8.00 -36.78 -21.76
N THR A 585 8.79 -36.51 -22.79
CA THR A 585 8.65 -35.28 -23.60
C THR A 585 7.90 -35.61 -24.88
N ILE A 586 6.91 -34.79 -25.22
CA ILE A 586 6.16 -34.85 -26.49
C ILE A 586 6.22 -33.50 -27.18
N ASP A 587 6.03 -33.47 -28.49
CA ASP A 587 6.09 -32.22 -29.25
C ASP A 587 4.89 -31.30 -28.99
N ASP A 588 5.11 -30.02 -29.22
CA ASP A 588 4.05 -29.03 -29.32
C ASP A 588 3.24 -29.22 -30.62
N ILE A 589 1.94 -28.96 -30.55
CA ILE A 589 1.05 -28.95 -31.70
C ILE A 589 1.07 -27.52 -32.26
N GLU A 590 1.70 -27.36 -33.41
CA GLU A 590 1.84 -26.06 -34.08
C GLU A 590 1.15 -26.08 -35.45
N ASN A 591 0.49 -24.96 -35.79
CA ASN A 591 0.00 -24.70 -37.14
C ASN A 591 0.13 -23.21 -37.47
N HIS A 592 0.53 -22.89 -38.70
CA HIS A 592 0.71 -21.50 -39.20
C HIS A 592 1.48 -20.54 -38.26
N GLY A 593 2.44 -21.05 -37.48
CA GLY A 593 3.24 -20.26 -36.54
C GLY A 593 2.58 -20.00 -35.17
N TYR A 594 1.43 -20.64 -34.89
CA TYR A 594 0.76 -20.63 -33.59
C TYR A 594 0.87 -21.99 -32.91
N THR A 595 1.12 -21.97 -31.59
CA THR A 595 1.31 -23.17 -30.77
C THR A 595 0.03 -23.49 -30.00
N PHE A 596 -0.82 -24.36 -30.56
CA PHE A 596 -2.12 -24.77 -30.00
C PHE A 596 -2.01 -25.45 -28.63
N SER A 597 -0.82 -25.96 -28.29
CA SER A 597 -0.52 -26.61 -27.02
C SER A 597 0.33 -25.80 -26.05
N ASP A 598 0.50 -24.47 -26.24
CA ASP A 598 1.39 -23.68 -25.36
C ASP A 598 0.92 -23.80 -23.90
N GLY A 599 1.78 -24.38 -23.06
CA GLY A 599 1.52 -24.50 -21.63
C GLY A 599 0.80 -25.77 -21.19
N ILE A 600 0.30 -26.63 -22.08
CA ILE A 600 -0.43 -27.85 -21.69
C ILE A 600 0.29 -29.16 -21.99
N GLY A 601 0.23 -30.08 -21.02
CA GLY A 601 0.73 -31.45 -21.09
C GLY A 601 -0.31 -32.43 -20.61
N LYS A 602 0.11 -33.67 -20.36
CA LYS A 602 -0.78 -34.78 -19.99
C LYS A 602 -0.36 -35.41 -18.66
N ILE A 603 -1.34 -35.88 -17.89
CA ILE A 603 -1.15 -36.68 -16.68
C ILE A 603 -1.91 -38.00 -16.83
N SER A 604 -1.34 -39.11 -16.35
CA SER A 604 -2.01 -40.40 -16.36
C SER A 604 -3.24 -40.40 -15.41
N PRO A 605 -4.25 -41.25 -15.65
CA PRO A 605 -5.38 -41.39 -14.72
C PRO A 605 -4.94 -41.78 -13.31
N ARG A 606 -3.98 -42.72 -13.22
CA ARG A 606 -3.42 -43.19 -11.93
C ARG A 606 -2.76 -42.07 -11.13
N LEU A 607 -1.91 -41.24 -11.76
CA LEU A 607 -1.28 -40.14 -11.03
C LEU A 607 -2.31 -39.04 -10.70
N ALA A 608 -3.35 -38.86 -11.51
CA ALA A 608 -4.46 -37.96 -11.19
C ALA A 608 -5.28 -38.43 -9.97
N GLU A 609 -5.48 -39.74 -9.81
CA GLU A 609 -6.05 -40.37 -8.61
C GLU A 609 -5.16 -40.15 -7.38
N ASP A 610 -3.86 -40.46 -7.46
CA ASP A 610 -2.87 -40.20 -6.39
C ASP A 610 -2.85 -38.71 -5.97
N VAL A 611 -2.98 -37.79 -6.94
CA VAL A 611 -3.11 -36.35 -6.69
C VAL A 611 -4.40 -36.06 -5.95
N ALA A 612 -5.54 -36.58 -6.40
CA ALA A 612 -6.85 -36.32 -5.79
C ALA A 612 -6.92 -36.82 -4.33
N GLU A 613 -6.37 -38.01 -4.04
CA GLU A 613 -6.28 -38.57 -2.68
C GLU A 613 -5.44 -37.68 -1.76
N LYS A 614 -4.19 -37.36 -2.16
CA LYS A 614 -3.29 -36.48 -1.39
C LYS A 614 -3.80 -35.05 -1.24
N LEU A 615 -4.61 -34.60 -2.19
CA LEU A 615 -5.30 -33.31 -2.12
C LEU A 615 -6.55 -33.34 -1.23
N GLN A 616 -7.07 -34.54 -0.89
CA GLN A 616 -8.33 -34.83 -0.19
C GLN A 616 -9.56 -34.31 -0.95
N LEU A 617 -9.61 -34.57 -2.25
CA LEU A 617 -10.70 -34.16 -3.13
C LEU A 617 -11.79 -35.23 -3.21
N LYS A 618 -13.05 -34.78 -3.35
CA LYS A 618 -14.23 -35.68 -3.48
C LYS A 618 -14.27 -36.47 -4.79
N SER A 619 -13.55 -36.04 -5.81
CA SER A 619 -13.50 -36.67 -7.13
C SER A 619 -12.22 -36.26 -7.85
N VAL A 620 -11.73 -37.11 -8.75
CA VAL A 620 -10.57 -36.82 -9.61
C VAL A 620 -10.87 -35.63 -10.53
N PRO A 621 -10.06 -34.54 -10.50
CA PRO A 621 -10.15 -33.43 -11.46
C PRO A 621 -9.63 -33.82 -12.85
N SER A 622 -10.20 -33.24 -13.91
CA SER A 622 -9.72 -33.49 -15.28
C SER A 622 -8.49 -32.67 -15.67
N ALA A 623 -8.15 -31.61 -14.92
CA ALA A 623 -6.91 -30.85 -15.15
C ALA A 623 -6.27 -30.27 -13.89
N PHE A 624 -4.96 -30.07 -13.95
CA PHE A 624 -4.13 -29.64 -12.82
C PHE A 624 -3.12 -28.57 -13.25
N GLN A 625 -3.20 -27.37 -12.64
CA GLN A 625 -2.14 -26.37 -12.79
C GLN A 625 -0.96 -26.75 -11.88
N PHE A 626 0.24 -26.90 -12.45
CA PHE A 626 1.36 -27.56 -11.79
C PHE A 626 2.70 -26.81 -11.92
N ARG A 627 3.68 -27.29 -11.16
CA ARG A 627 5.12 -27.08 -11.34
C ARG A 627 5.83 -28.44 -11.25
N LEU A 628 6.83 -28.67 -12.10
CA LEU A 628 7.68 -29.87 -12.06
C LEU A 628 9.07 -29.46 -12.53
N GLY A 629 10.02 -29.31 -11.60
CA GLY A 629 11.35 -28.77 -11.93
C GLY A 629 11.23 -27.39 -12.58
N GLY A 630 11.85 -27.20 -13.75
CA GLY A 630 11.73 -25.96 -14.53
C GLY A 630 10.50 -25.89 -15.45
N ALA A 631 9.68 -26.94 -15.48
CA ALA A 631 8.43 -26.96 -16.24
C ALA A 631 7.26 -26.36 -15.45
N LYS A 632 6.36 -25.70 -16.18
CA LYS A 632 5.11 -25.15 -15.64
C LYS A 632 3.99 -25.15 -16.66
N GLY A 633 2.76 -25.29 -16.18
CA GLY A 633 1.56 -25.13 -17.00
C GLY A 633 0.34 -25.85 -16.44
N VAL A 634 -0.47 -26.43 -17.32
CA VAL A 634 -1.56 -27.37 -16.99
C VAL A 634 -1.20 -28.80 -17.44
N LEU A 635 -1.62 -29.81 -16.69
CA LEU A 635 -1.72 -31.19 -17.16
C LEU A 635 -3.20 -31.60 -17.21
N ALA A 636 -3.66 -32.09 -18.37
CA ALA A 636 -4.99 -32.69 -18.52
C ALA A 636 -4.91 -34.22 -18.40
N VAL A 637 -5.95 -34.85 -17.84
CA VAL A 637 -6.00 -36.32 -17.68
C VAL A 637 -6.19 -36.98 -19.04
N TRP A 638 -5.21 -37.79 -19.44
CA TRP A 638 -5.24 -38.59 -20.67
C TRP A 638 -4.59 -39.95 -20.43
N ASN A 639 -5.01 -40.98 -21.18
CA ASN A 639 -4.29 -42.24 -21.17
C ASN A 639 -2.94 -42.07 -21.89
N VAL A 640 -1.83 -42.28 -21.19
CA VAL A 640 -0.47 -41.97 -21.65
C VAL A 640 0.53 -43.02 -21.19
N GLN A 641 1.65 -43.12 -21.92
CA GLN A 641 2.85 -43.79 -21.43
C GLN A 641 3.55 -42.90 -20.39
N GLY A 642 4.16 -43.51 -19.37
CA GLY A 642 4.71 -42.81 -18.20
C GLY A 642 3.60 -42.33 -17.25
N GLN A 643 3.88 -41.27 -16.48
CA GLN A 643 2.88 -40.63 -15.61
C GLN A 643 2.59 -39.18 -16.02
N VAL A 644 3.56 -38.50 -16.64
CA VAL A 644 3.45 -37.11 -17.11
C VAL A 644 4.07 -37.00 -18.50
N GLN A 645 3.37 -36.34 -19.43
CA GLN A 645 3.94 -35.94 -20.72
C GLN A 645 4.03 -34.40 -20.78
N LEU A 646 5.24 -33.89 -20.98
CA LEU A 646 5.55 -32.46 -21.03
C LEU A 646 5.90 -32.00 -22.44
N ARG A 647 5.55 -30.75 -22.76
CA ARG A 647 5.89 -30.10 -24.03
C ARG A 647 7.05 -29.10 -23.91
N PRO A 648 7.80 -28.80 -25.00
CA PRO A 648 8.81 -27.74 -25.04
C PRO A 648 8.28 -26.41 -24.48
N SER A 649 7.08 -26.00 -24.89
CA SER A 649 6.38 -24.82 -24.40
C SER A 649 6.32 -24.76 -22.87
N GLN A 650 6.11 -25.89 -22.19
CA GLN A 650 6.04 -25.94 -20.72
C GLN A 650 7.40 -25.81 -20.03
N LYS A 651 8.50 -26.21 -20.67
CA LYS A 651 9.85 -26.24 -20.08
C LYS A 651 10.47 -24.84 -20.12
N LYS A 652 10.43 -24.12 -19.00
CA LYS A 652 10.85 -22.71 -18.97
C LYS A 652 12.31 -22.48 -18.49
N PHE A 653 12.98 -23.50 -17.92
CA PHE A 653 14.43 -23.55 -17.60
C PHE A 653 14.85 -24.99 -17.23
N GLU A 654 16.16 -25.29 -17.15
CA GLU A 654 16.65 -26.63 -16.80
C GLU A 654 16.76 -26.86 -15.29
N SER A 655 16.33 -28.02 -14.80
CA SER A 655 16.34 -28.39 -13.38
C SER A 655 16.32 -29.91 -13.17
N THR A 656 17.04 -30.40 -12.17
CA THR A 656 17.06 -31.82 -11.77
C THR A 656 15.95 -32.20 -10.79
N HIS A 657 15.08 -31.25 -10.42
CA HIS A 657 14.03 -31.43 -9.44
C HIS A 657 12.80 -32.16 -10.02
N ARG A 658 12.51 -33.37 -9.54
CA ARG A 658 11.48 -34.29 -10.07
C ARG A 658 10.21 -34.44 -9.22
N GLU A 659 10.03 -33.63 -8.17
CA GLU A 659 8.77 -33.62 -7.41
C GLU A 659 7.70 -32.78 -8.14
N LEU A 660 6.52 -33.40 -8.34
CA LEU A 660 5.32 -32.79 -8.90
C LEU A 660 4.59 -31.99 -7.82
N GLU A 661 4.28 -30.74 -8.16
CA GLU A 661 3.69 -29.78 -7.24
C GLU A 661 2.45 -29.15 -7.85
N ILE A 662 1.32 -29.19 -7.14
CA ILE A 662 0.03 -28.68 -7.63
C ILE A 662 -0.23 -27.29 -7.05
N ILE A 663 -0.71 -26.38 -7.89
CA ILE A 663 -1.17 -25.04 -7.52
C ILE A 663 -2.69 -25.05 -7.33
N LYS A 664 -3.43 -25.49 -8.36
CA LYS A 664 -4.89 -25.48 -8.43
C LYS A 664 -5.36 -26.64 -9.33
N THR A 665 -6.58 -27.12 -9.09
CA THR A 665 -7.24 -28.16 -9.89
C THR A 665 -8.45 -27.59 -10.64
N SER A 666 -8.86 -28.23 -11.73
CA SER A 666 -10.10 -27.89 -12.45
C SER A 666 -11.29 -27.98 -11.50
N THR A 667 -12.03 -26.88 -11.38
CA THR A 667 -13.22 -26.77 -10.51
C THR A 667 -14.19 -25.75 -11.12
N LEU A 668 -15.48 -26.09 -11.16
CA LEU A 668 -16.53 -25.18 -11.62
C LEU A 668 -16.57 -23.92 -10.73
N THR A 669 -16.20 -22.78 -11.32
CA THR A 669 -16.23 -21.46 -10.67
C THR A 669 -17.26 -20.58 -11.39
N SER A 670 -18.18 -19.94 -10.67
CA SER A 670 -19.23 -19.10 -11.30
C SER A 670 -18.65 -17.91 -12.05
N ALA A 671 -19.20 -17.59 -13.24
CA ALA A 671 -18.77 -16.43 -14.01
C ALA A 671 -19.29 -15.10 -13.45
N TYR A 672 -18.51 -14.05 -13.70
CA TYR A 672 -18.86 -12.68 -13.35
C TYR A 672 -18.40 -11.71 -14.44
N LEU A 673 -19.30 -10.82 -14.87
CA LEU A 673 -18.93 -9.60 -15.58
C LEU A 673 -18.09 -8.71 -14.65
N ASN A 674 -17.24 -7.90 -15.26
CA ASN A 674 -16.51 -6.82 -14.62
C ASN A 674 -16.51 -5.59 -15.55
N ARG A 675 -16.01 -4.46 -15.08
CA ARG A 675 -16.00 -3.20 -15.86
C ARG A 675 -15.40 -3.34 -17.27
N GLN A 676 -14.31 -4.08 -17.45
CA GLN A 676 -13.66 -4.24 -18.76
C GLN A 676 -14.57 -5.01 -19.73
N VAL A 677 -15.11 -6.14 -19.29
CA VAL A 677 -16.02 -6.98 -20.09
C VAL A 677 -17.28 -6.19 -20.44
N ILE A 678 -17.88 -5.46 -19.48
CA ILE A 678 -19.06 -4.61 -19.71
C ILE A 678 -18.77 -3.56 -20.78
N THR A 679 -17.61 -2.86 -20.71
CA THR A 679 -17.22 -1.87 -21.70
C THR A 679 -17.06 -2.48 -23.10
N LEU A 680 -16.44 -3.66 -23.23
CA LEU A 680 -16.30 -4.32 -24.54
C LEU A 680 -17.63 -4.80 -25.12
N LEU A 681 -18.52 -5.35 -24.28
CA LEU A 681 -19.84 -5.81 -24.72
C LEU A 681 -20.76 -4.64 -25.10
N SER A 682 -20.74 -3.55 -24.32
CA SER A 682 -21.45 -2.30 -24.64
C SER A 682 -20.96 -1.70 -25.97
N ALA A 683 -19.63 -1.60 -26.16
CA ALA A 683 -19.02 -1.15 -27.42
C ALA A 683 -19.29 -2.09 -28.62
N ARG A 684 -19.74 -3.33 -28.37
CA ARG A 684 -20.18 -4.31 -29.37
C ARG A 684 -21.70 -4.39 -29.54
N GLY A 685 -22.45 -3.46 -28.96
CA GLY A 685 -23.88 -3.29 -29.18
C GLY A 685 -24.80 -3.94 -28.15
N VAL A 686 -24.27 -4.53 -27.06
CA VAL A 686 -25.12 -4.99 -25.95
C VAL A 686 -25.68 -3.76 -25.22
N PRO A 687 -27.01 -3.57 -25.13
CA PRO A 687 -27.59 -2.37 -24.53
C PRO A 687 -27.20 -2.19 -23.06
N ASP A 688 -26.78 -0.98 -22.68
CA ASP A 688 -26.36 -0.68 -21.30
C ASP A 688 -27.42 -1.02 -20.24
N GLN A 689 -28.70 -0.91 -20.62
CA GLN A 689 -29.84 -1.28 -19.79
C GLN A 689 -29.76 -2.74 -19.31
N THR A 690 -29.27 -3.67 -20.14
CA THR A 690 -29.07 -5.08 -19.78
C THR A 690 -28.18 -5.21 -18.53
N PHE A 691 -27.07 -4.47 -18.47
CA PHE A 691 -26.17 -4.50 -17.31
C PHE A 691 -26.78 -3.82 -16.09
N LEU A 692 -27.57 -2.76 -16.29
CA LEU A 692 -28.29 -2.07 -15.21
C LEU A 692 -29.37 -2.97 -14.60
N ASP A 693 -30.08 -3.76 -15.40
CA ASP A 693 -31.10 -4.70 -14.97
C ASP A 693 -30.47 -5.89 -14.24
N MET A 694 -29.40 -6.49 -14.78
CA MET A 694 -28.64 -7.55 -14.09
C MET A 694 -28.08 -7.06 -12.74
N LYS A 695 -27.54 -5.83 -12.67
CA LYS A 695 -27.09 -5.21 -11.42
C LYS A 695 -28.24 -5.04 -10.42
N SER A 696 -29.40 -4.58 -10.88
CA SER A 696 -30.58 -4.36 -10.05
C SER A 696 -31.17 -5.68 -9.53
N GLN A 697 -31.18 -6.71 -10.37
CA GLN A 697 -31.54 -8.08 -9.99
C GLN A 697 -30.59 -8.64 -8.93
N ARG A 698 -29.27 -8.46 -9.10
CA ARG A 698 -28.30 -8.92 -8.09
C ARG A 698 -28.44 -8.22 -6.74
N ILE A 699 -28.86 -6.95 -6.72
CA ILE A 699 -29.18 -6.25 -5.46
C ILE A 699 -30.40 -6.90 -4.79
N ARG A 700 -31.47 -7.19 -5.54
CA ARG A 700 -32.67 -7.87 -5.01
C ARG A 700 -32.34 -9.24 -4.41
N GLU A 701 -31.53 -10.05 -5.09
CA GLU A 701 -31.06 -11.36 -4.59
C GLU A 701 -30.31 -11.22 -3.25
N LEU A 702 -29.36 -10.28 -3.20
CA LEU A 702 -28.59 -9.99 -1.99
C LEU A 702 -29.45 -9.46 -0.83
N ASP A 703 -30.60 -8.84 -1.12
CA ASP A 703 -31.55 -8.39 -0.10
C ASP A 703 -32.44 -9.53 0.41
N GLN A 704 -32.82 -10.48 -0.46
CA GLN A 704 -33.60 -11.66 -0.06
C GLN A 704 -32.80 -12.64 0.81
N MET A 705 -31.48 -12.70 0.64
CA MET A 705 -30.56 -13.42 1.54
C MET A 705 -30.70 -13.01 3.02
N LEU A 706 -31.16 -11.79 3.33
CA LEU A 706 -31.39 -11.36 4.71
C LEU A 706 -32.77 -11.75 5.28
N LYS A 707 -33.64 -12.34 4.46
CA LYS A 707 -35.05 -12.60 4.81
C LYS A 707 -35.45 -14.07 4.66
N ASN A 708 -34.81 -14.80 3.75
CA ASN A 708 -35.18 -16.16 3.39
C ASN A 708 -33.95 -17.09 3.52
N PRO A 709 -33.99 -18.14 4.36
CA PRO A 709 -32.88 -19.07 4.55
C PRO A 709 -32.44 -19.77 3.26
N GLN A 710 -33.38 -20.14 2.38
CA GLN A 710 -33.07 -20.78 1.10
C GLN A 710 -32.37 -19.79 0.16
N ALA A 711 -32.88 -18.56 0.05
CA ALA A 711 -32.22 -17.53 -0.76
C ALA A 711 -30.80 -17.21 -0.24
N ALA A 712 -30.57 -17.30 1.08
CA ALA A 712 -29.24 -17.19 1.67
C ALA A 712 -28.34 -18.36 1.25
N ILE A 713 -28.81 -19.61 1.36
CA ILE A 713 -28.09 -20.81 0.91
C ILE A 713 -27.74 -20.70 -0.59
N ASP A 714 -28.71 -20.38 -1.45
CA ASP A 714 -28.51 -20.28 -2.89
C ASP A 714 -27.48 -19.19 -3.24
N THR A 715 -27.58 -18.02 -2.59
CA THR A 715 -26.63 -16.92 -2.76
C THR A 715 -25.22 -17.32 -2.30
N LEU A 716 -25.08 -18.02 -1.17
CA LEU A 716 -23.78 -18.51 -0.69
C LEU A 716 -23.17 -19.54 -1.65
N MET A 717 -23.97 -20.50 -2.12
CA MET A 717 -23.52 -21.55 -3.03
C MET A 717 -23.15 -21.03 -4.43
N GLN A 718 -23.68 -19.88 -4.87
CA GLN A 718 -23.24 -19.16 -6.08
C GLN A 718 -21.91 -18.39 -5.91
N ASN A 719 -21.41 -18.25 -4.67
CA ASN A 719 -20.22 -17.45 -4.36
C ASN A 719 -19.20 -18.28 -3.54
N ILE A 720 -19.06 -19.57 -3.84
CA ILE A 720 -18.09 -20.45 -3.16
C ILE A 720 -16.67 -19.88 -3.34
N ASP A 721 -16.05 -19.57 -2.21
CA ASP A 721 -14.64 -19.20 -2.12
C ASP A 721 -13.75 -20.44 -1.92
N GLY A 722 -12.48 -20.33 -2.34
CA GLY A 722 -11.50 -21.42 -2.20
C GLY A 722 -11.14 -21.81 -0.76
N TYR A 723 -11.61 -21.07 0.24
CA TYR A 723 -11.46 -21.42 1.66
C TYR A 723 -12.72 -22.11 2.23
N GLY A 724 -13.79 -22.25 1.44
CA GLY A 724 -15.04 -22.89 1.85
C GLY A 724 -15.93 -22.05 2.77
N THR A 725 -15.63 -20.76 2.98
CA THR A 725 -16.33 -19.88 3.93
C THR A 725 -17.82 -19.78 3.62
N ALA A 726 -18.18 -19.60 2.35
CA ALA A 726 -19.56 -19.54 1.91
C ALA A 726 -20.31 -20.88 2.09
N ARG A 727 -19.63 -22.02 1.88
CA ARG A 727 -20.19 -23.36 2.11
C ARG A 727 -20.44 -23.59 3.61
N PHE A 728 -19.48 -23.26 4.47
CA PHE A 728 -19.64 -23.31 5.92
C PHE A 728 -20.83 -22.47 6.41
N MET A 729 -20.97 -21.22 5.93
CA MET A 729 -22.14 -20.40 6.24
C MET A 729 -23.44 -21.05 5.73
N ALA A 730 -23.45 -21.65 4.54
CA ALA A 730 -24.64 -22.32 4.01
C ALA A 730 -25.02 -23.55 4.86
N ASP A 731 -24.05 -24.31 5.34
CA ASP A 731 -24.28 -25.47 6.22
C ASP A 731 -24.81 -25.05 7.60
N ILE A 732 -24.37 -23.91 8.14
CA ILE A 732 -24.95 -23.32 9.36
C ILE A 732 -26.38 -22.83 9.13
N VAL A 733 -26.68 -22.23 7.98
CA VAL A 733 -28.06 -21.83 7.62
C VAL A 733 -28.96 -23.06 7.49
N ARG A 734 -28.47 -24.15 6.85
CA ARG A 734 -29.18 -25.46 6.79
C ARG A 734 -29.43 -26.05 8.17
N ALA A 735 -28.50 -25.90 9.12
CA ALA A 735 -28.66 -26.32 10.51
C ALA A 735 -29.64 -25.44 11.33
N GLY A 736 -30.28 -24.44 10.72
CA GLY A 736 -31.38 -23.68 11.30
C GLY A 736 -30.97 -22.46 12.15
N PHE A 737 -29.68 -22.15 12.27
CA PHE A 737 -29.21 -21.00 13.08
C PHE A 737 -29.70 -19.64 12.54
N PHE A 738 -29.96 -19.54 11.24
CA PHE A 738 -30.59 -18.35 10.65
C PHE A 738 -32.02 -18.14 11.17
N VAL A 739 -32.80 -19.23 11.24
CA VAL A 739 -34.21 -19.20 11.68
C VAL A 739 -34.32 -18.93 13.18
N ARG A 740 -33.28 -19.29 13.95
CA ARG A 740 -33.13 -18.97 15.38
C ARG A 740 -32.63 -17.55 15.65
N GLU A 741 -32.47 -16.72 14.62
CA GLU A 741 -31.95 -15.35 14.69
C GLU A 741 -30.60 -15.19 15.41
N ASP A 742 -29.71 -16.18 15.28
CA ASP A 742 -28.40 -16.13 15.95
C ASP A 742 -27.63 -14.84 15.59
N PRO A 743 -27.27 -13.98 16.57
CA PRO A 743 -26.69 -12.67 16.29
C PRO A 743 -25.34 -12.74 15.57
N PHE A 744 -24.55 -13.79 15.79
CA PHE A 744 -23.26 -13.98 15.13
C PHE A 744 -23.46 -14.37 13.66
N ILE A 745 -24.36 -15.33 13.38
CA ILE A 745 -24.68 -15.77 12.02
C ILE A 745 -25.37 -14.67 11.20
N LEU A 746 -26.33 -13.96 11.78
CA LEU A 746 -26.95 -12.80 11.14
C LEU A 746 -25.91 -11.71 10.79
N ASN A 747 -24.95 -11.45 11.68
CA ASN A 747 -23.88 -10.49 11.40
C ASN A 747 -22.89 -10.98 10.33
N LEU A 748 -22.55 -12.27 10.30
CA LEU A 748 -21.74 -12.86 9.21
C LEU A 748 -22.43 -12.71 7.85
N ILE A 749 -23.73 -13.00 7.76
CA ILE A 749 -24.49 -12.91 6.50
C ILE A 749 -24.67 -11.45 6.08
N ARG A 750 -24.92 -10.53 7.02
CA ARG A 750 -24.91 -9.08 6.75
C ARG A 750 -23.56 -8.61 6.23
N LEU A 751 -22.44 -9.06 6.83
CA LEU A 751 -21.08 -8.73 6.39
C LEU A 751 -20.77 -9.30 5.00
N PHE A 752 -21.24 -10.51 4.70
CA PHE A 752 -21.14 -11.13 3.38
C PHE A 752 -21.90 -10.29 2.33
N ARG A 753 -23.16 -9.93 2.58
CA ARG A 753 -23.96 -9.02 1.72
C ARG A 753 -23.24 -7.69 1.49
N VAL A 754 -22.74 -7.04 2.55
CA VAL A 754 -21.99 -5.78 2.45
C VAL A 754 -20.73 -5.94 1.59
N THR A 755 -20.06 -7.09 1.66
CA THR A 755 -18.88 -7.39 0.83
C THR A 755 -19.27 -7.55 -0.64
N MET A 756 -20.35 -8.27 -0.95
CA MET A 756 -20.85 -8.42 -2.32
C MET A 756 -21.34 -7.09 -2.91
N LEU A 757 -22.09 -6.28 -2.16
CA LEU A 757 -22.50 -4.94 -2.58
C LEU A 757 -21.31 -4.00 -2.81
N LYS A 758 -20.25 -4.12 -2.01
CA LYS A 758 -19.01 -3.36 -2.17
C LYS A 758 -18.26 -3.77 -3.43
N ASP A 759 -18.21 -5.06 -3.78
CA ASP A 759 -17.65 -5.53 -5.06
C ASP A 759 -18.50 -5.09 -6.25
N LEU A 760 -19.84 -5.16 -6.15
CA LEU A 760 -20.75 -4.64 -7.17
C LEU A 760 -20.51 -3.14 -7.41
N LYS A 761 -20.48 -2.31 -6.35
CA LYS A 761 -20.22 -0.87 -6.43
C LYS A 761 -18.82 -0.53 -6.95
N LYS A 762 -17.77 -1.22 -6.48
CA LYS A 762 -16.37 -0.86 -6.79
C LYS A 762 -15.82 -1.50 -8.06
N ARG A 763 -16.32 -2.66 -8.47
CA ARG A 763 -15.76 -3.48 -9.57
C ARG A 763 -16.78 -3.84 -10.66
N ALA A 764 -18.06 -3.52 -10.46
CA ALA A 764 -19.17 -3.99 -11.29
C ALA A 764 -19.17 -5.53 -11.43
N LYS A 765 -18.86 -6.23 -10.33
CA LYS A 765 -18.85 -7.70 -10.27
C LYS A 765 -20.28 -8.25 -10.31
N ILE A 766 -20.84 -8.40 -11.52
CA ILE A 766 -22.21 -8.90 -11.75
C ILE A 766 -22.13 -10.38 -12.09
N HIS A 767 -22.90 -11.23 -11.38
CA HIS A 767 -22.93 -12.67 -11.61
C HIS A 767 -23.60 -13.04 -12.94
N ILE A 768 -23.09 -14.06 -13.64
CA ILE A 768 -23.69 -14.61 -14.86
C ILE A 768 -24.19 -16.04 -14.56
N PRO A 769 -25.50 -16.26 -14.34
CA PRO A 769 -26.01 -17.57 -13.90
C PRO A 769 -25.79 -18.74 -14.86
N LYS A 770 -25.59 -18.46 -16.16
CA LYS A 770 -25.32 -19.47 -17.19
C LYS A 770 -23.84 -19.63 -17.54
N GLY A 771 -22.95 -18.88 -16.90
CA GLY A 771 -21.53 -18.85 -17.26
C GLY A 771 -20.60 -19.41 -16.18
N ALA A 772 -19.41 -19.84 -16.60
CA ALA A 772 -18.38 -20.40 -15.75
C ALA A 772 -16.98 -19.85 -16.09
N TYR A 773 -16.12 -19.76 -15.07
CA TYR A 773 -14.65 -19.72 -15.25
C TYR A 773 -14.12 -21.15 -15.21
N LEU A 774 -13.44 -21.56 -16.27
CA LEU A 774 -12.90 -22.91 -16.47
C LEU A 774 -11.44 -22.84 -16.92
N PHE A 775 -10.62 -23.83 -16.56
CA PHE A 775 -9.30 -23.97 -17.17
C PHE A 775 -9.43 -24.32 -18.66
N GLY A 776 -8.64 -23.66 -19.49
CA GLY A 776 -8.43 -24.09 -20.87
C GLY A 776 -7.66 -25.42 -20.92
N VAL A 777 -8.11 -26.35 -21.75
CA VAL A 777 -7.37 -27.56 -22.12
C VAL A 777 -7.49 -27.85 -23.62
N LEU A 778 -6.71 -28.80 -24.12
CA LEU A 778 -6.59 -29.11 -25.55
C LEU A 778 -7.28 -30.42 -25.93
N ASP A 779 -7.95 -30.44 -27.08
CA ASP A 779 -8.42 -31.67 -27.72
C ASP A 779 -7.25 -32.43 -28.38
N GLU A 780 -6.68 -33.35 -27.61
CA GLU A 780 -5.63 -34.26 -28.10
C GLU A 780 -6.13 -35.27 -29.16
N THR A 781 -7.44 -35.38 -29.41
CA THR A 781 -8.03 -36.26 -30.42
C THR A 781 -8.27 -35.58 -31.77
N ARG A 782 -8.10 -34.26 -31.86
CA ARG A 782 -8.35 -33.41 -33.05
C ARG A 782 -9.74 -33.61 -33.67
N THR A 783 -10.75 -33.89 -32.85
CA THR A 783 -12.15 -34.07 -33.29
C THR A 783 -12.95 -32.77 -33.38
N LEU A 784 -12.64 -31.78 -32.53
CA LEU A 784 -13.24 -30.46 -32.62
C LEU A 784 -12.72 -29.71 -33.84
N LYS A 785 -13.59 -29.10 -34.63
CA LYS A 785 -13.19 -28.21 -35.74
C LYS A 785 -12.76 -26.84 -35.21
N GLU A 786 -12.26 -25.98 -36.10
CA GLU A 786 -12.00 -24.59 -35.74
C GLU A 786 -13.28 -23.89 -35.22
N ASN A 787 -13.13 -23.10 -34.14
CA ASN A 787 -14.22 -22.43 -33.41
C ASN A 787 -15.27 -23.38 -32.76
N GLU A 788 -15.06 -24.70 -32.78
CA GLU A 788 -15.80 -25.64 -31.91
C GLU A 788 -15.08 -25.81 -30.56
N VAL A 789 -15.85 -25.93 -29.48
CA VAL A 789 -15.36 -26.21 -28.12
C VAL A 789 -16.19 -27.33 -27.48
N PHE A 790 -15.60 -28.09 -26.54
CA PHE A 790 -16.35 -29.05 -25.71
C PHE A 790 -16.32 -28.61 -24.24
N VAL A 791 -17.48 -28.59 -23.60
CA VAL A 791 -17.64 -28.32 -22.17
C VAL A 791 -18.67 -29.24 -21.54
N GLN A 792 -18.26 -29.83 -20.43
CA GLN A 792 -19.13 -30.63 -19.57
C GLN A 792 -18.88 -30.23 -18.11
N LEU A 793 -19.95 -29.81 -17.43
CA LEU A 793 -19.89 -29.30 -16.06
C LEU A 793 -20.41 -30.34 -15.07
N SER A 794 -19.78 -30.47 -13.92
CA SER A 794 -20.28 -31.28 -12.80
C SER A 794 -21.27 -30.49 -11.93
N ASP A 795 -22.22 -31.20 -11.31
CA ASP A 795 -23.16 -30.60 -10.36
C ASP A 795 -22.43 -30.30 -9.02
N PRO A 796 -22.43 -29.05 -8.51
CA PRO A 796 -21.77 -28.70 -7.24
C PRO A 796 -22.27 -29.45 -6.00
N ALA A 797 -23.46 -30.05 -6.07
CA ALA A 797 -24.04 -30.90 -5.03
C ALA A 797 -23.74 -32.39 -5.26
N ASN A 798 -23.63 -32.85 -6.51
CA ASN A 798 -23.24 -34.21 -6.86
C ASN A 798 -22.23 -34.26 -8.04
N PRO A 799 -20.91 -34.31 -7.78
CA PRO A 799 -19.86 -34.29 -8.82
C PRO A 799 -19.84 -35.47 -9.81
N GLU A 800 -20.67 -36.49 -9.60
CA GLU A 800 -20.92 -37.58 -10.56
C GLU A 800 -21.94 -37.21 -11.64
N LYS A 801 -22.88 -36.31 -11.30
CA LYS A 801 -23.89 -35.82 -12.22
C LYS A 801 -23.28 -34.72 -13.09
N VAL A 802 -23.20 -34.97 -14.39
CA VAL A 802 -22.60 -34.06 -15.36
C VAL A 802 -23.60 -33.56 -16.39
N LYS A 803 -23.38 -32.35 -16.89
CA LYS A 803 -24.16 -31.71 -17.95
C LYS A 803 -23.25 -31.25 -19.08
N CYS A 804 -23.43 -31.79 -20.28
CA CYS A 804 -22.82 -31.26 -21.51
C CYS A 804 -23.46 -29.92 -21.87
N ILE A 805 -22.65 -28.97 -22.32
CA ILE A 805 -23.11 -27.67 -22.84
C ILE A 805 -23.03 -27.74 -24.37
N GLU A 806 -24.10 -27.32 -25.04
CA GLU A 806 -24.24 -27.34 -26.49
C GLU A 806 -24.91 -26.01 -26.93
N GLY A 807 -24.52 -25.49 -28.09
CA GLY A 807 -25.01 -24.20 -28.62
C GLY A 807 -23.96 -23.10 -28.67
N GLU A 808 -24.35 -21.92 -29.16
CA GLU A 808 -23.49 -20.75 -29.24
C GLU A 808 -23.07 -20.28 -27.83
N CYS A 809 -21.79 -20.01 -27.65
CA CYS A 809 -21.17 -19.58 -26.39
C CYS A 809 -20.22 -18.41 -26.62
N VAL A 810 -19.96 -17.62 -25.56
CA VAL A 810 -19.01 -16.50 -25.60
C VAL A 810 -17.78 -16.84 -24.77
N VAL A 811 -16.64 -17.04 -25.41
CA VAL A 811 -15.36 -17.28 -24.73
C VAL A 811 -14.55 -15.99 -24.63
N LEU A 812 -14.05 -15.69 -23.44
CA LEU A 812 -13.10 -14.59 -23.21
C LEU A 812 -12.14 -14.89 -22.06
N ARG A 813 -10.99 -14.22 -22.05
CA ARG A 813 -10.04 -14.21 -20.94
C ARG A 813 -10.03 -12.84 -20.26
N VAL A 814 -9.87 -12.80 -18.94
CA VAL A 814 -9.77 -11.55 -18.16
C VAL A 814 -8.33 -11.36 -17.67
N PRO A 815 -7.68 -10.19 -17.89
CA PRO A 815 -8.22 -8.98 -18.50
C PRO A 815 -8.36 -9.06 -20.02
N CYS A 816 -9.33 -8.33 -20.55
CA CYS A 816 -9.61 -8.15 -21.97
C CYS A 816 -9.58 -6.66 -22.31
N PHE A 817 -9.01 -6.30 -23.45
CA PHE A 817 -8.78 -4.90 -23.85
C PHE A 817 -9.16 -4.60 -25.29
N HIS A 818 -8.99 -5.57 -26.20
CA HIS A 818 -9.40 -5.42 -27.59
C HIS A 818 -10.79 -6.03 -27.79
N PRO A 819 -11.70 -5.43 -28.58
CA PRO A 819 -13.02 -6.04 -28.84
C PRO A 819 -12.95 -7.44 -29.47
N GLY A 820 -11.84 -7.78 -30.13
CA GLY A 820 -11.56 -9.14 -30.64
C GLY A 820 -11.22 -10.19 -29.57
N ASP A 821 -10.92 -9.79 -28.33
CA ASP A 821 -10.62 -10.69 -27.20
C ASP A 821 -11.86 -11.47 -26.72
N VAL A 822 -13.05 -11.06 -27.17
CA VAL A 822 -14.32 -11.73 -26.93
C VAL A 822 -14.68 -12.52 -28.19
N ARG A 823 -14.75 -13.85 -28.05
CA ARG A 823 -14.94 -14.80 -29.15
C ARG A 823 -16.31 -15.46 -29.04
N VAL A 824 -17.03 -15.55 -30.15
CA VAL A 824 -18.23 -16.40 -30.26
C VAL A 824 -17.78 -17.75 -30.80
N VAL A 825 -18.25 -18.84 -30.18
CA VAL A 825 -17.85 -20.22 -30.49
C VAL A 825 -19.05 -21.15 -30.43
N GLN A 826 -18.93 -22.31 -31.07
CA GLN A 826 -19.95 -23.35 -31.00
C GLN A 826 -19.54 -24.41 -29.96
N ALA A 827 -20.30 -24.52 -28.87
CA ALA A 827 -20.18 -25.67 -27.98
C ALA A 827 -20.83 -26.90 -28.64
N VAL A 828 -20.08 -27.98 -28.75
CA VAL A 828 -20.51 -29.24 -29.38
C VAL A 828 -20.34 -30.41 -28.41
N LYS A 829 -21.24 -31.39 -28.50
CA LYS A 829 -21.09 -32.67 -27.81
C LYS A 829 -20.07 -33.55 -28.53
N CYS A 830 -19.01 -33.96 -27.84
CA CYS A 830 -18.00 -34.88 -28.36
C CYS A 830 -17.82 -36.08 -27.42
N ASP A 831 -18.16 -37.27 -27.90
CA ASP A 831 -18.15 -38.48 -27.08
C ASP A 831 -16.72 -38.93 -26.69
N ARG A 832 -15.71 -38.61 -27.50
CA ARG A 832 -14.29 -38.88 -27.18
C ARG A 832 -13.76 -38.02 -26.03
N LEU A 833 -14.41 -36.89 -25.73
CA LEU A 833 -13.99 -35.90 -24.73
C LEU A 833 -14.75 -35.99 -23.40
N ARG A 834 -15.75 -36.88 -23.28
CA ARG A 834 -16.61 -37.03 -22.06
C ARG A 834 -15.86 -37.28 -20.74
N HIS A 835 -14.60 -37.72 -20.78
CA HIS A 835 -13.76 -37.91 -19.60
C HIS A 835 -13.23 -36.58 -19.02
N LEU A 836 -13.30 -35.49 -19.79
CA LEU A 836 -12.96 -34.14 -19.36
C LEU A 836 -14.22 -33.45 -18.81
N LYS A 837 -14.13 -32.96 -17.57
CA LYS A 837 -15.17 -32.19 -16.88
C LYS A 837 -14.58 -30.99 -16.16
N ASP A 838 -15.40 -29.94 -16.00
CA ASP A 838 -15.04 -28.67 -15.35
C ASP A 838 -13.81 -27.97 -15.98
N VAL A 839 -13.67 -28.13 -17.30
CA VAL A 839 -12.65 -27.54 -18.17
C VAL A 839 -13.27 -27.09 -19.49
N LEU A 840 -12.65 -26.12 -20.15
CA LEU A 840 -12.98 -25.69 -21.51
C LEU A 840 -12.02 -26.34 -22.49
N VAL A 841 -12.50 -27.31 -23.27
CA VAL A 841 -11.67 -28.01 -24.26
C VAL A 841 -11.68 -27.25 -25.58
N PHE A 842 -10.50 -26.80 -26.00
CA PHE A 842 -10.24 -26.10 -27.25
C PHE A 842 -9.83 -27.05 -28.36
N SER A 843 -10.23 -26.74 -29.59
CA SER A 843 -9.75 -27.43 -30.78
C SER A 843 -8.23 -27.29 -30.96
N ALA A 844 -7.62 -28.37 -31.43
CA ALA A 844 -6.23 -28.41 -31.92
C ALA A 844 -6.14 -28.17 -33.45
N ASN A 845 -7.23 -27.73 -34.09
CA ASN A 845 -7.36 -27.48 -35.52
C ASN A 845 -7.73 -26.01 -35.78
N GLY A 846 -7.34 -25.51 -36.96
CA GLY A 846 -7.63 -24.13 -37.42
C GLY A 846 -6.35 -23.33 -37.71
N ASP A 847 -6.52 -22.10 -38.17
CA ASP A 847 -5.37 -21.25 -38.57
C ASP A 847 -4.64 -20.57 -37.41
N ARG A 848 -5.32 -20.36 -36.28
CA ARG A 848 -4.76 -19.78 -35.06
C ARG A 848 -5.50 -20.33 -33.86
N ASP A 849 -4.78 -20.53 -32.76
CA ASP A 849 -5.37 -21.10 -31.55
C ASP A 849 -6.30 -20.09 -30.85
N LEU A 850 -7.45 -20.57 -30.39
CA LEU A 850 -8.45 -19.75 -29.73
C LEU A 850 -7.98 -19.13 -28.38
N PRO A 851 -7.17 -19.82 -27.54
CA PRO A 851 -6.51 -19.23 -26.38
C PRO A 851 -5.77 -17.92 -26.70
N ASN A 852 -4.96 -17.91 -27.75
CA ASN A 852 -4.19 -16.76 -28.20
C ASN A 852 -5.07 -15.62 -28.75
N MET A 853 -6.21 -15.94 -29.38
CA MET A 853 -7.20 -14.92 -29.77
C MET A 853 -7.82 -14.20 -28.56
N CYS A 854 -7.86 -14.84 -27.38
CA CYS A 854 -8.45 -14.29 -26.16
C CYS A 854 -7.41 -13.45 -25.38
N SER A 855 -7.08 -12.27 -25.91
CA SER A 855 -6.09 -11.34 -25.34
C SER A 855 -4.67 -11.94 -25.21
N GLY A 856 -4.26 -12.84 -26.11
CA GLY A 856 -2.96 -13.51 -26.06
C GLY A 856 -2.83 -14.47 -24.86
N GLY A 857 -3.85 -15.31 -24.64
CA GLY A 857 -3.83 -16.35 -23.61
C GLY A 857 -3.09 -17.61 -24.05
N ASP A 858 -2.82 -18.48 -23.07
CA ASP A 858 -2.20 -19.79 -23.25
C ASP A 858 -2.89 -20.86 -22.38
N LEU A 859 -2.40 -22.09 -22.40
CA LEU A 859 -2.93 -23.20 -21.60
C LEU A 859 -2.03 -23.51 -20.38
N ASP A 860 -1.28 -22.53 -19.87
CA ASP A 860 -0.39 -22.67 -18.71
C ASP A 860 -1.08 -22.43 -17.33
N GLY A 861 -2.38 -22.16 -17.43
CA GLY A 861 -3.34 -22.10 -16.33
C GLY A 861 -4.21 -20.84 -16.35
N ASP A 862 -4.38 -20.25 -17.54
CA ASP A 862 -5.41 -19.25 -17.78
C ASP A 862 -6.81 -19.84 -17.56
N GLU A 863 -7.69 -18.99 -17.04
CA GLU A 863 -9.11 -19.30 -16.84
C GLU A 863 -9.94 -18.50 -17.83
N TYR A 864 -10.77 -19.21 -18.58
CA TYR A 864 -11.64 -18.67 -19.61
C TYR A 864 -13.05 -18.57 -19.07
N THR A 865 -13.72 -17.47 -19.38
CA THR A 865 -15.15 -17.32 -19.12
C THR A 865 -15.89 -17.90 -20.32
N GLN A 866 -16.88 -18.76 -20.07
CA GLN A 866 -17.91 -19.19 -21.02
C GLN A 866 -19.29 -18.79 -20.50
#